data_AF-A0A1Q3JE83-F1
#
_entry.id   AF-A0A1Q3JE83-F1
#
_cell.length_a   1.000
_cell.length_b   1.000
_cell.length_c   1.000
_cell.angle_alpha   90.00
_cell.angle_beta   90.00
_cell.angle_gamma   90.00
#
_symmetry.space_group_name_H-M   'P 1'
#
loop_
_entity.id
_entity.type
_entity.pdbx_description
1 polymer ?
#
loop_
_entity_poly.entity_id
_entity_poly.type
_entity_poly.pdbx_seq_one_letter_code
_entity_poly.pdbx_strand_id
1 'polypeptide(L)'
;MVTVTFNSAYAGADELGNDIGDQLTLSGLPSYGAQSGTSFGLGAAGANAIVFTGTGLGSYVNGVPQAGTITGIQYLDTTGAPVSEWTLTGLSLAASAFATFVANNNGIGQRDAIYGGNDTITGGSLGEFLAAYAGVDTIQGGGGDDTILANGGLAGETYDGGTGLDTLQVMVGTSSIPAGAAADFSAATLASIERVEFSPDNGVFTAAIFSSNQFGAGGLASNLVVIGNNLTNLVIFNLANAATLDLSGVSFLGWTGPVQNDRIQVNGSAGNDAINGSSQNDVIIAGAGLDVVHAGAGGDNVRVNQGDFVAGEVLDGGADVDTLAVSGVVDFTTGTITNFERIAFVNGVSPARATFTASQIASGFTSNVVVTGSTGVDQVVITGGSVNLSAWSFASWTPAGETGDIIHVQGSNGADTLTGSAQSDSLQGDATGGNANGGIDVIHGGAGDDFLDGWGGADQVYGDDGNDEIQIWSGEFASGELADGGLGIDTLKLFGALDLTGGTFAGFEKLSLGDESEGGTPPVAAVSLSAAQLAAGFVSNLQLIGSAQTYNLTINAASNASLDLSAWTFSDWNVNTAIIVQGGGGAQTFTGSSQRDVLLGAGGNDTLIGAAGNDTLIGGLGVDTLTGGTGTDGFRGSAAELNGDTITDLSVGDRIVFADASLGSFNFSLSGSTLNFTGGSLTLQNLPSGMKLVASAVSGGGVMLQLAAASVPGAFNADFNGDGRSDVFWRNDNGWITSWLGQAGGGFVGDTAVGGVVPTDWKVAGVGDFNGDGRSDLFWRNDSATVSSWLGQAGGGFIGDSAVGGTVGADWKITGIGDFNGDGRDDFFWRNDSGAITSWLGQAGGGFTGAAGVGGTVSTDWKVLAVGDFNGDARADLLWRNDNGQTAVWQGQVSGAFGGGAAATPSIGAEWTMVGAADFNGDGFSDLLWRKDNGQIASWLGQANGAFANNPGVSGVVPNDWKIVNIGDFNGDGRADIFWRNDNGQLAGWLGKAGGGFNGDTAVGGTVSADWWTI
;
A
#
# COMPACT_ATOMS: atom_id res chain seq x y z
N MET A 1 -62.53 2.03 75.52
CA MET A 1 -61.38 1.11 75.46
C MET A 1 -60.42 1.72 74.47
N VAL A 2 -59.26 2.16 74.93
CA VAL A 2 -58.17 2.60 74.05
C VAL A 2 -57.54 1.30 73.56
N THR A 3 -57.86 0.89 72.34
CA THR A 3 -57.22 -0.27 71.72
C THR A 3 -56.04 0.26 70.93
N VAL A 4 -54.84 0.14 71.51
CA VAL A 4 -53.61 0.13 70.73
C VAL A 4 -53.66 -1.17 69.94
N THR A 5 -53.91 -1.08 68.63
CA THR A 5 -53.94 -2.26 67.77
C THR A 5 -52.72 -2.21 66.88
N PHE A 6 -51.77 -3.11 67.14
CA PHE A 6 -50.68 -3.42 66.22
C PHE A 6 -51.29 -4.25 65.08
N ASN A 7 -51.30 -3.72 63.86
CA ASN A 7 -52.00 -4.36 62.75
C ASN A 7 -51.05 -5.28 61.99
N SER A 8 -50.98 -6.55 62.38
CA SER A 8 -50.27 -7.61 61.65
C SER A 8 -51.08 -8.01 60.41
N ALA A 9 -50.79 -7.41 59.26
CA ALA A 9 -51.41 -7.78 57.99
C ALA A 9 -50.37 -8.06 56.91
N TYR A 10 -49.41 -8.94 57.18
CA TYR A 10 -48.72 -9.75 56.17
C TYR A 10 -48.38 -11.12 56.78
N ALA A 11 -49.28 -12.09 56.57
CA ALA A 11 -49.04 -13.48 56.93
C ALA A 11 -48.38 -14.18 55.73
N GLY A 12 -47.10 -14.55 55.87
CA GLY A 12 -46.38 -15.34 54.87
C GLY A 12 -44.90 -15.53 55.18
N ALA A 13 -44.61 -16.40 56.15
CA ALA A 13 -43.36 -17.15 56.37
C ALA A 13 -42.00 -16.44 56.14
N ASP A 14 -41.34 -16.01 57.21
CA ASP A 14 -39.97 -16.48 57.52
C ASP A 14 -39.67 -16.34 59.02
N GLU A 15 -38.91 -17.28 59.57
CA GLU A 15 -38.53 -17.41 60.98
C GLU A 15 -37.24 -16.62 61.24
N LEU A 16 -37.32 -15.53 62.01
CA LEU A 16 -36.35 -14.97 62.97
C LEU A 16 -36.90 -13.58 63.35
N GLY A 17 -37.02 -13.31 64.65
CA GLY A 17 -38.00 -12.34 65.18
C GLY A 17 -37.74 -10.89 64.76
N ASN A 18 -38.63 -10.38 63.91
CA ASN A 18 -38.76 -8.97 63.56
C ASN A 18 -40.25 -8.66 63.42
N ASP A 19 -40.84 -8.06 64.44
CA ASP A 19 -42.24 -7.63 64.38
C ASP A 19 -42.44 -6.36 65.20
N ILE A 20 -42.08 -5.20 64.62
CA ILE A 20 -42.57 -3.88 65.07
C ILE A 20 -42.69 -2.93 63.87
N GLY A 21 -43.65 -3.20 63.00
CA GLY A 21 -44.28 -2.16 62.18
C GLY A 21 -45.27 -1.35 63.02
N ASP A 22 -44.81 -0.68 64.08
CA ASP A 22 -45.69 0.08 64.97
C ASP A 22 -46.06 1.43 64.34
N GLN A 23 -47.10 1.43 63.52
CA GLN A 23 -47.82 2.67 63.24
C GLN A 23 -48.57 3.11 64.50
N LEU A 24 -48.11 4.20 65.14
CA LEU A 24 -48.83 4.89 66.19
C LEU A 24 -50.16 5.46 65.65
N THR A 25 -51.22 4.66 65.70
CA THR A 25 -52.56 5.11 65.32
C THR A 25 -53.25 5.68 66.56
N LEU A 26 -53.17 6.99 66.74
CA LEU A 26 -53.85 7.69 67.83
C LEU A 26 -55.34 7.85 67.51
N SER A 27 -56.18 6.90 67.93
CA SER A 27 -57.63 7.07 67.89
C SER A 27 -58.27 6.99 69.27
N GLY A 28 -59.07 8.01 69.61
CA GLY A 28 -59.90 8.02 70.82
C GLY A 28 -59.20 8.36 72.14
N LEU A 29 -58.19 9.24 72.16
CA LEU A 29 -57.48 9.64 73.38
C LEU A 29 -58.34 10.53 74.30
N PRO A 30 -58.57 10.16 75.58
CA PRO A 30 -58.83 11.13 76.62
C PRO A 30 -57.49 11.78 76.99
N SER A 31 -57.42 13.11 76.89
CA SER A 31 -56.24 13.89 77.25
C SER A 31 -55.92 13.77 78.75
N TYR A 32 -54.70 13.34 79.08
CA TYR A 32 -54.12 13.50 80.42
C TYR A 32 -52.64 13.90 80.34
N GLY A 33 -52.26 14.92 81.11
CA GLY A 33 -50.87 15.38 81.28
C GLY A 33 -50.70 16.88 81.00
N ALA A 34 -50.00 17.59 81.89
CA ALA A 34 -49.91 19.04 81.95
C ALA A 34 -49.59 19.70 80.59
N GLN A 35 -50.53 20.53 80.12
CA GLN A 35 -50.28 21.45 79.01
C GLN A 35 -49.51 22.65 79.57
N SER A 36 -48.23 22.72 79.25
CA SER A 36 -47.45 23.95 79.43
C SER A 36 -47.19 24.55 78.06
N GLY A 37 -46.79 25.82 78.02
CA GLY A 37 -46.27 26.42 76.78
C GLY A 37 -45.03 25.71 76.20
N THR A 38 -44.57 24.63 76.84
CA THR A 38 -43.36 23.89 76.55
C THR A 38 -43.54 22.37 76.48
N SER A 39 -44.73 21.80 76.77
CA SER A 39 -44.98 20.35 76.70
C SER A 39 -46.47 19.97 76.71
N PHE A 40 -46.81 18.81 76.13
CA PHE A 40 -48.14 18.17 76.24
C PHE A 40 -48.01 16.64 76.26
N GLY A 41 -48.93 15.93 76.92
CA GLY A 41 -48.90 14.46 77.04
C GLY A 41 -50.12 13.77 76.43
N LEU A 42 -49.91 12.56 75.89
CA LEU A 42 -50.92 11.66 75.36
C LEU A 42 -50.87 10.32 76.14
N GLY A 43 -51.90 10.01 76.92
CA GLY A 43 -51.98 8.78 77.70
C GLY A 43 -53.11 8.80 78.74
N ALA A 44 -53.46 7.65 79.31
CA ALA A 44 -54.40 7.55 80.43
C ALA A 44 -53.63 7.51 81.76
N ALA A 45 -54.15 8.14 82.81
CA ALA A 45 -53.50 8.15 84.13
C ALA A 45 -53.25 6.72 84.66
N GLY A 46 -51.99 6.39 84.99
CA GLY A 46 -51.56 5.06 85.45
C GLY A 46 -51.27 4.04 84.34
N ALA A 47 -51.30 4.48 83.08
CA ALA A 47 -50.81 3.72 81.93
C ALA A 47 -49.58 4.42 81.34
N ASN A 48 -48.89 3.74 80.44
CA ASN A 48 -47.79 4.34 79.68
C ASN A 48 -48.29 5.59 78.93
N ALA A 49 -47.48 6.64 78.87
CA ALA A 49 -47.84 7.92 78.28
C ALA A 49 -46.73 8.47 77.39
N ILE A 50 -47.09 9.17 76.32
CA ILE A 50 -46.13 9.82 75.42
C ILE A 50 -46.16 11.33 75.70
N VAL A 51 -45.03 11.92 76.06
CA VAL A 51 -44.88 13.34 76.33
C VAL A 51 -44.12 14.02 75.22
N PHE A 52 -44.73 15.03 74.64
CA PHE A 52 -44.12 15.89 73.64
C PHE A 52 -43.63 17.16 74.32
N THR A 53 -42.41 17.58 74.02
CA THR A 53 -41.80 18.83 74.47
C THR A 53 -41.63 19.77 73.30
N GLY A 54 -41.57 21.08 73.54
CA GLY A 54 -41.50 22.06 72.46
C GLY A 54 -41.32 23.49 72.93
N THR A 55 -41.24 24.41 71.97
CA THR A 55 -41.16 25.86 72.22
C THR A 55 -42.39 26.56 71.63
N GLY A 56 -43.02 27.42 72.42
CA GLY A 56 -44.21 28.18 72.00
C GLY A 56 -45.45 27.31 71.73
N LEU A 57 -45.55 26.13 72.36
CA LEU A 57 -46.67 25.20 72.18
C LEU A 57 -47.95 25.81 72.75
N GLY A 58 -48.87 26.22 71.86
CA GLY A 58 -50.08 26.95 72.22
C GLY A 58 -51.22 26.71 71.24
N SER A 59 -52.44 27.09 71.63
CA SER A 59 -53.69 26.79 70.92
C SER A 59 -53.91 25.28 70.74
N TYR A 60 -54.75 24.66 71.57
CA TYR A 60 -54.92 23.19 71.57
C TYR A 60 -56.30 22.79 71.04
N VAL A 61 -56.36 21.80 70.14
CA VAL A 61 -57.61 21.15 69.70
C VAL A 61 -57.49 19.67 70.02
N ASN A 62 -58.45 19.13 70.78
CA ASN A 62 -58.44 17.73 71.26
C ASN A 62 -57.13 17.30 71.94
N GLY A 63 -56.47 18.23 72.64
CA GLY A 63 -55.21 17.95 73.36
C GLY A 63 -53.94 18.07 72.52
N VAL A 64 -54.05 18.37 71.23
CA VAL A 64 -52.90 18.53 70.31
C VAL A 64 -52.64 20.02 70.04
N PRO A 65 -51.40 20.53 70.22
CA PRO A 65 -51.06 21.93 69.95
C PRO A 65 -51.18 22.25 68.45
N GLN A 66 -51.65 23.45 68.13
CA GLN A 66 -51.89 23.95 66.77
C GLN A 66 -50.87 25.03 66.37
N ALA A 67 -50.09 25.53 67.32
CA ALA A 67 -49.04 26.53 67.12
C ALA A 67 -47.84 26.23 68.02
N GLY A 68 -46.65 26.63 67.58
CA GLY A 68 -45.36 26.31 68.22
C GLY A 68 -44.59 25.23 67.48
N THR A 69 -43.44 24.83 68.04
CA THR A 69 -42.56 23.79 67.48
C THR A 69 -42.36 22.70 68.52
N ILE A 70 -42.62 21.45 68.15
CA ILE A 70 -42.33 20.26 68.95
C ILE A 70 -40.85 19.96 68.78
N THR A 71 -40.12 19.92 69.91
CA THR A 71 -38.66 19.76 69.98
C THR A 71 -38.20 18.45 70.60
N GLY A 72 -39.13 17.61 71.06
CA GLY A 72 -38.83 16.25 71.50
C GLY A 72 -40.07 15.44 71.87
N ILE A 73 -39.92 14.13 71.92
CA ILE A 73 -40.94 13.14 72.32
C ILE A 73 -40.29 12.19 73.31
N GLN A 74 -40.98 11.87 74.40
CA GLN A 74 -40.48 11.00 75.45
C GLN A 74 -41.58 10.05 75.92
N TYR A 75 -41.29 8.77 75.95
CA TYR A 75 -42.19 7.79 76.56
C TYR A 75 -42.01 7.76 78.09
N LEU A 76 -43.13 7.70 78.80
CA LEU A 76 -43.20 7.48 80.23
C LEU A 76 -43.83 6.12 80.49
N ASP A 77 -43.23 5.32 81.37
CA ASP A 77 -43.80 4.04 81.79
C ASP A 77 -45.01 4.22 82.73
N THR A 78 -45.61 3.11 83.16
CA THR A 78 -46.73 3.10 84.12
C THR A 78 -46.42 3.76 85.47
N THR A 79 -45.14 4.01 85.80
CA THR A 79 -44.70 4.71 87.02
C THR A 79 -44.53 6.22 86.81
N GLY A 80 -44.65 6.70 85.56
CA GLY A 80 -44.43 8.10 85.18
C GLY A 80 -42.95 8.46 85.07
N ALA A 81 -42.05 7.46 85.14
CA ALA A 81 -40.63 7.67 84.91
C ALA A 81 -40.37 7.71 83.39
N PRO A 82 -39.50 8.61 82.92
CA PRO A 82 -39.08 8.60 81.53
C PRO A 82 -38.35 7.30 81.22
N VAL A 83 -38.83 6.60 80.20
CA VAL A 83 -38.15 5.47 79.59
C VAL A 83 -37.09 6.07 78.69
N SER A 84 -35.83 5.98 79.13
CA SER A 84 -34.68 6.53 78.40
C SER A 84 -34.60 6.00 76.98
N GLU A 85 -35.05 4.76 76.76
CA GLU A 85 -35.05 4.00 75.50
C GLU A 85 -36.05 4.52 74.44
N TRP A 86 -36.84 5.55 74.75
CA TRP A 86 -37.84 6.14 73.84
C TRP A 86 -37.83 7.67 73.92
N THR A 87 -36.65 8.27 73.88
CA THR A 87 -36.46 9.72 73.95
C THR A 87 -35.96 10.27 72.62
N LEU A 88 -36.86 10.90 71.87
CA LEU A 88 -36.57 11.63 70.64
C LEU A 88 -36.36 13.11 70.97
N THR A 89 -35.24 13.69 70.56
CA THR A 89 -34.91 15.10 70.86
C THR A 89 -34.38 15.81 69.61
N GLY A 90 -34.38 17.14 69.61
CA GLY A 90 -33.87 17.93 68.49
C GLY A 90 -34.86 18.18 67.35
N LEU A 91 -36.10 17.67 67.49
CA LEU A 91 -37.15 17.86 66.48
C LEU A 91 -37.38 19.35 66.17
N SER A 92 -37.68 19.64 64.90
CA SER A 92 -38.16 20.97 64.47
C SER A 92 -39.56 20.89 63.88
N LEU A 93 -40.41 20.03 64.46
CA LEU A 93 -41.74 19.77 63.93
C LEU A 93 -42.71 20.90 64.30
N ALA A 94 -43.22 21.63 63.30
CA ALA A 94 -44.28 22.59 63.52
C ALA A 94 -45.52 21.89 64.14
N ALA A 95 -46.01 22.40 65.28
CA ALA A 95 -47.17 21.83 65.96
C ALA A 95 -48.42 21.81 65.06
N SER A 96 -48.55 22.77 64.13
CA SER A 96 -49.59 22.80 63.10
C SER A 96 -49.49 21.64 62.09
N ALA A 97 -48.28 21.22 61.73
CA ALA A 97 -48.05 20.06 60.86
C ALA A 97 -48.37 18.76 61.59
N PHE A 98 -47.94 18.63 62.85
CA PHE A 98 -48.31 17.50 63.72
C PHE A 98 -49.82 17.39 63.94
N ALA A 99 -50.51 18.51 64.15
CA ALA A 99 -51.96 18.54 64.26
C ALA A 99 -52.68 18.10 62.97
N THR A 100 -52.14 18.48 61.82
CA THR A 100 -52.69 18.10 60.50
C THR A 100 -52.50 16.60 60.24
N PHE A 101 -51.37 16.04 60.67
CA PHE A 101 -51.07 14.61 60.62
C PHE A 101 -52.05 13.78 61.45
N VAL A 102 -52.25 14.15 62.72
CA VAL A 102 -53.20 13.46 63.62
C VAL A 102 -54.63 13.50 63.06
N ALA A 103 -54.97 14.52 62.27
CA ALA A 103 -56.31 14.70 61.69
C ALA A 103 -56.58 13.92 60.39
N ASN A 104 -55.57 13.57 59.58
CA ASN A 104 -55.75 13.17 58.17
C ASN A 104 -55.13 11.81 57.78
N ASN A 105 -54.96 10.88 58.73
CA ASN A 105 -54.21 9.64 58.52
C ASN A 105 -54.87 8.66 57.52
N ASN A 106 -54.71 8.88 56.20
CA ASN A 106 -55.17 8.00 55.11
C ASN A 106 -54.44 8.23 53.76
N GLY A 107 -53.12 8.49 53.74
CA GLY A 107 -52.41 8.56 52.45
C GLY A 107 -50.90 8.79 52.52
N ILE A 108 -50.17 8.02 51.71
CA ILE A 108 -48.70 7.93 51.60
C ILE A 108 -48.01 9.24 51.15
N GLY A 109 -48.76 10.21 50.61
CA GLY A 109 -48.21 11.41 49.95
C GLY A 109 -47.92 12.64 50.83
N GLN A 110 -47.88 12.53 52.16
CA GLN A 110 -47.59 13.68 53.06
C GLN A 110 -46.52 13.40 54.14
N ARG A 111 -45.72 12.33 54.00
CA ARG A 111 -44.64 12.03 54.96
C ARG A 111 -43.47 13.03 54.89
N ASP A 112 -43.29 13.69 53.75
CA ASP A 112 -42.21 14.65 53.47
C ASP A 112 -42.32 15.98 54.24
N ALA A 113 -43.49 16.30 54.80
CA ALA A 113 -43.76 17.60 55.44
C ALA A 113 -43.57 17.59 56.98
N ILE A 114 -43.28 16.43 57.59
CA ILE A 114 -43.25 16.23 59.06
C ILE A 114 -41.85 15.87 59.56
N TYR A 115 -41.01 15.27 58.72
CA TYR A 115 -39.64 14.84 59.04
C TYR A 115 -38.61 15.67 58.26
N GLY A 116 -38.75 16.99 58.32
CA GLY A 116 -37.81 17.94 57.73
C GLY A 116 -37.00 18.64 58.82
N GLY A 117 -35.67 18.50 58.81
CA GLY A 117 -34.75 19.05 59.80
C GLY A 117 -33.58 18.10 60.09
N ASN A 118 -32.59 18.54 60.87
CA ASN A 118 -31.51 17.68 61.33
C ASN A 118 -31.94 17.00 62.64
N ASP A 119 -32.23 15.71 62.58
CA ASP A 119 -32.82 14.94 63.69
C ASP A 119 -31.78 14.03 64.37
N THR A 120 -31.98 13.72 65.66
CA THR A 120 -31.19 12.71 66.39
C THR A 120 -32.10 11.65 66.99
N ILE A 121 -31.95 10.41 66.53
CA ILE A 121 -32.72 9.22 66.92
C ILE A 121 -31.76 8.28 67.67
N THR A 122 -32.15 7.83 68.86
CA THR A 122 -31.40 6.84 69.64
C THR A 122 -32.35 5.70 70.02
N GLY A 123 -32.01 4.48 69.62
CA GLY A 123 -32.72 3.25 69.93
C GLY A 123 -32.36 2.68 71.29
N GLY A 124 -32.97 1.54 71.58
CA GLY A 124 -33.05 0.90 72.88
C GLY A 124 -32.06 -0.25 73.05
N SER A 125 -32.55 -1.37 73.59
CA SER A 125 -31.76 -2.59 73.86
C SER A 125 -32.34 -3.83 73.16
N LEU A 126 -33.31 -3.64 72.26
CA LEU A 126 -33.94 -4.67 71.44
C LEU A 126 -33.64 -4.39 69.95
N GLY A 127 -33.97 -5.31 69.05
CA GLY A 127 -33.87 -5.02 67.62
C GLY A 127 -35.00 -4.08 67.17
N GLU A 128 -34.64 -2.95 66.57
CA GLU A 128 -35.54 -1.87 66.17
C GLU A 128 -35.41 -1.49 64.70
N PHE A 129 -36.49 -0.94 64.13
CA PHE A 129 -36.47 -0.34 62.79
C PHE A 129 -36.47 1.18 62.90
N LEU A 130 -35.37 1.82 62.49
CA LEU A 130 -35.11 3.25 62.67
C LEU A 130 -35.04 3.97 61.32
N ALA A 131 -35.71 5.11 61.18
CA ALA A 131 -35.71 5.89 59.94
C ALA A 131 -35.80 7.39 60.22
N ALA A 132 -34.94 8.17 59.58
CA ALA A 132 -35.05 9.63 59.47
C ALA A 132 -35.17 10.01 57.99
N TYR A 133 -35.66 11.21 57.69
CA TYR A 133 -36.02 11.63 56.32
C TYR A 133 -35.25 12.88 55.88
N ALA A 134 -35.90 14.00 55.55
CA ALA A 134 -35.19 15.13 54.94
C ALA A 134 -34.37 15.90 56.00
N GLY A 135 -33.05 15.83 55.97
CA GLY A 135 -32.22 16.37 57.04
C GLY A 135 -30.73 16.20 56.86
N VAL A 136 -29.99 16.49 57.93
CA VAL A 136 -28.68 15.87 58.23
C VAL A 136 -28.84 15.25 59.60
N ASP A 137 -29.12 13.97 59.63
CA ASP A 137 -29.62 13.25 60.80
C ASP A 137 -28.52 12.41 61.49
N THR A 138 -28.82 11.96 62.70
CA THR A 138 -27.98 11.07 63.49
C THR A 138 -28.86 9.97 64.08
N ILE A 139 -28.71 8.74 63.61
CA ILE A 139 -29.43 7.57 64.07
C ILE A 139 -28.44 6.65 64.79
N GLN A 140 -28.79 6.26 66.02
CA GLN A 140 -28.05 5.33 66.86
C GLN A 140 -28.98 4.16 67.21
N GLY A 141 -28.62 2.91 66.87
CA GLY A 141 -29.39 1.69 67.14
C GLY A 141 -29.43 1.35 68.62
N GLY A 142 -28.27 1.36 69.28
CA GLY A 142 -28.18 1.11 70.72
C GLY A 142 -27.71 -0.32 70.95
N GLY A 143 -28.56 -1.22 71.43
CA GLY A 143 -28.25 -2.64 71.45
C GLY A 143 -29.41 -3.48 70.93
N GLY A 144 -29.12 -4.64 70.38
CA GLY A 144 -30.10 -5.43 69.62
C GLY A 144 -29.68 -5.54 68.16
N ASP A 145 -30.45 -6.26 67.35
CA ASP A 145 -30.19 -6.37 65.91
C ASP A 145 -31.09 -5.36 65.18
N ASP A 146 -30.55 -4.18 64.90
CA ASP A 146 -31.30 -3.03 64.40
C ASP A 146 -31.37 -3.00 62.86
N THR A 147 -32.37 -2.32 62.31
CA THR A 147 -32.51 -2.03 60.88
C THR A 147 -32.70 -0.52 60.69
N ILE A 148 -31.69 0.13 60.15
CA ILE A 148 -31.64 1.56 59.91
C ILE A 148 -31.94 1.83 58.44
N LEU A 149 -33.10 2.42 58.16
CA LEU A 149 -33.52 2.81 56.82
C LEU A 149 -32.85 4.13 56.41
N ALA A 150 -31.92 4.05 55.47
CA ALA A 150 -31.28 5.20 54.86
C ALA A 150 -32.13 5.75 53.70
N ASN A 151 -32.86 6.84 53.97
CA ASN A 151 -33.78 7.44 53.01
C ASN A 151 -33.67 8.97 52.89
N GLY A 152 -32.65 9.61 53.47
CA GLY A 152 -32.54 11.07 53.63
C GLY A 152 -31.11 11.61 53.53
N GLY A 153 -30.95 12.86 53.05
CA GLY A 153 -29.88 13.78 53.49
C GLY A 153 -28.40 13.39 53.34
N LEU A 154 -28.06 12.25 52.73
CA LEU A 154 -26.86 11.41 52.86
C LEU A 154 -25.49 12.07 53.16
N ALA A 155 -25.26 13.32 52.79
CA ALA A 155 -24.05 14.04 53.16
C ALA A 155 -24.13 14.58 54.59
N GLY A 156 -23.26 14.07 55.47
CA GLY A 156 -23.15 14.48 56.88
C GLY A 156 -24.04 13.69 57.84
N GLU A 157 -24.85 12.76 57.33
CA GLU A 157 -25.65 11.82 58.11
C GLU A 157 -24.77 10.97 59.03
N THR A 158 -25.32 10.49 60.15
CA THR A 158 -24.68 9.50 61.01
C THR A 158 -25.60 8.30 61.21
N TYR A 159 -25.12 7.10 60.92
CA TYR A 159 -25.81 5.84 61.11
C TYR A 159 -24.93 4.91 61.95
N ASP A 160 -25.28 4.73 63.22
CA ASP A 160 -24.56 3.87 64.17
C ASP A 160 -25.48 2.72 64.60
N GLY A 161 -25.12 1.47 64.32
CA GLY A 161 -25.90 0.30 64.75
C GLY A 161 -25.82 0.03 66.25
N GLY A 162 -24.69 0.36 66.88
CA GLY A 162 -24.45 0.02 68.28
C GLY A 162 -24.00 -1.43 68.48
N THR A 163 -24.67 -2.19 69.34
CA THR A 163 -24.28 -3.57 69.65
C THR A 163 -25.29 -4.60 69.14
N GLY A 164 -24.90 -5.41 68.17
CA GLY A 164 -25.70 -6.54 67.68
C GLY A 164 -25.32 -6.89 66.25
N LEU A 165 -26.29 -7.37 65.47
CA LEU A 165 -26.17 -7.54 64.02
C LEU A 165 -27.04 -6.50 63.32
N ASP A 166 -26.44 -5.36 63.01
CA ASP A 166 -27.18 -4.18 62.58
C ASP A 166 -27.20 -4.04 61.05
N THR A 167 -28.35 -3.61 60.51
CA THR A 167 -28.65 -3.57 59.08
C THR A 167 -28.87 -2.14 58.61
N LEU A 168 -28.02 -1.65 57.69
CA LEU A 168 -28.28 -0.44 56.93
C LEU A 168 -29.13 -0.79 55.70
N GLN A 169 -30.41 -0.45 55.72
CA GLN A 169 -31.33 -0.70 54.61
C GLN A 169 -31.30 0.49 53.62
N VAL A 170 -30.88 0.23 52.39
CA VAL A 170 -30.78 1.20 51.29
C VAL A 170 -32.12 1.30 50.56
N MET A 171 -32.67 2.52 50.47
CA MET A 171 -33.91 2.79 49.74
C MET A 171 -33.74 3.94 48.73
N VAL A 172 -34.18 3.72 47.50
CA VAL A 172 -34.19 4.72 46.42
C VAL A 172 -35.62 4.96 45.92
N GLY A 173 -35.87 6.06 45.20
CA GLY A 173 -37.22 6.45 44.77
C GLY A 173 -37.97 7.29 45.82
N THR A 174 -37.25 7.93 46.72
CA THR A 174 -37.76 8.90 47.70
C THR A 174 -37.64 10.33 47.15
N SER A 175 -38.15 11.32 47.88
CA SER A 175 -38.00 12.75 47.56
C SER A 175 -36.53 13.22 47.57
N SER A 176 -35.71 12.59 48.40
CA SER A 176 -34.29 12.87 48.63
C SER A 176 -33.36 12.07 47.72
N ILE A 177 -33.71 10.83 47.37
CA ILE A 177 -32.95 9.95 46.47
C ILE A 177 -33.89 9.53 45.33
N PRO A 178 -33.84 10.24 44.18
CA PRO A 178 -34.73 9.97 43.06
C PRO A 178 -34.62 8.52 42.55
N ALA A 179 -35.71 8.01 41.95
CA ALA A 179 -35.68 6.69 41.34
C ALA A 179 -34.61 6.63 40.24
N GLY A 180 -33.73 5.63 40.31
CA GLY A 180 -32.60 5.46 39.40
C GLY A 180 -31.34 6.27 39.76
N ALA A 181 -31.36 7.04 40.85
CA ALA A 181 -30.16 7.64 41.45
C ALA A 181 -29.46 6.64 42.39
N ALA A 182 -28.16 6.83 42.59
CA ALA A 182 -27.40 6.11 43.60
C ALA A 182 -27.55 6.77 44.98
N ALA A 183 -27.74 5.97 46.02
CA ALA A 183 -27.63 6.40 47.40
C ALA A 183 -26.13 6.56 47.75
N ASP A 184 -25.64 7.79 47.76
CA ASP A 184 -24.24 8.09 48.05
C ASP A 184 -23.98 8.33 49.54
N PHE A 185 -23.47 7.30 50.23
CA PHE A 185 -23.10 7.33 51.64
C PHE A 185 -21.68 7.85 51.87
N SER A 186 -20.90 8.20 50.85
CA SER A 186 -19.47 8.51 51.02
C SER A 186 -19.15 9.63 52.01
N ALA A 187 -20.10 10.54 52.26
CA ALA A 187 -20.00 11.63 53.23
C ALA A 187 -20.77 11.39 54.54
N ALA A 188 -21.38 10.20 54.72
CA ALA A 188 -22.02 9.79 55.96
C ALA A 188 -21.00 9.22 56.96
N THR A 189 -21.30 9.31 58.25
CA THR A 189 -20.60 8.59 59.31
C THR A 189 -21.33 7.27 59.53
N LEU A 190 -20.66 6.14 59.26
CA LEU A 190 -21.18 4.81 59.56
C LEU A 190 -20.46 4.27 60.80
N ALA A 191 -21.20 3.61 61.69
CA ALA A 191 -20.65 2.95 62.85
C ALA A 191 -21.39 1.64 63.14
N SER A 192 -20.65 0.59 63.50
CA SER A 192 -21.19 -0.72 63.93
C SER A 192 -22.28 -1.26 63.00
N ILE A 193 -21.99 -1.38 61.70
CA ILE A 193 -22.94 -1.91 60.71
C ILE A 193 -22.40 -3.23 60.13
N GLU A 194 -23.14 -4.33 60.36
CA GLU A 194 -22.77 -5.68 59.90
C GLU A 194 -23.50 -6.11 58.62
N ARG A 195 -24.61 -5.45 58.27
CA ARG A 195 -25.41 -5.79 57.09
C ARG A 195 -25.78 -4.54 56.28
N VAL A 196 -25.76 -4.66 54.96
CA VAL A 196 -26.35 -3.68 54.04
C VAL A 196 -27.43 -4.40 53.24
N GLU A 197 -28.66 -3.88 53.23
CA GLU A 197 -29.78 -4.51 52.55
C GLU A 197 -30.41 -3.57 51.53
N PHE A 198 -30.54 -3.99 50.28
CA PHE A 198 -31.30 -3.25 49.28
C PHE A 198 -32.80 -3.49 49.49
N SER A 199 -33.56 -2.42 49.71
CA SER A 199 -35.00 -2.51 49.96
C SER A 199 -35.76 -3.11 48.76
N PRO A 200 -36.78 -3.97 48.98
CA PRO A 200 -37.50 -4.68 47.92
C PRO A 200 -38.47 -3.84 47.06
N ASP A 201 -38.63 -2.54 47.32
CA ASP A 201 -39.72 -1.76 46.72
C ASP A 201 -39.21 -0.62 45.82
N ASN A 202 -39.59 -0.66 44.52
CA ASN A 202 -39.92 0.47 43.61
C ASN A 202 -39.70 0.15 42.11
N GLY A 203 -39.19 -1.04 41.74
CA GLY A 203 -39.10 -1.48 40.35
C GLY A 203 -38.05 -0.77 39.48
N VAL A 204 -37.02 -0.18 40.09
CA VAL A 204 -35.93 0.55 39.42
C VAL A 204 -34.58 0.09 39.99
N PHE A 205 -33.55 -0.01 39.14
CA PHE A 205 -32.16 -0.28 39.52
C PHE A 205 -31.74 0.49 40.80
N THR A 206 -31.11 -0.20 41.75
CA THR A 206 -30.73 0.34 43.06
C THR A 206 -29.22 0.36 43.22
N ALA A 207 -28.65 1.53 43.52
CA ALA A 207 -27.20 1.69 43.71
C ALA A 207 -26.86 2.31 45.07
N ALA A 208 -25.78 1.85 45.70
CA ALA A 208 -25.21 2.40 46.92
C ALA A 208 -23.73 2.74 46.70
N ILE A 209 -23.27 3.89 47.17
CA ILE A 209 -21.86 4.33 47.08
C ILE A 209 -21.30 4.52 48.48
N PHE A 210 -20.14 3.95 48.75
CA PHE A 210 -19.41 4.05 50.02
C PHE A 210 -18.01 4.60 49.80
N SER A 211 -17.43 5.18 50.84
CA SER A 211 -16.00 5.51 50.88
C SER A 211 -15.21 4.40 51.59
N SER A 212 -14.00 4.10 51.12
CA SER A 212 -13.13 3.12 51.80
C SER A 212 -12.83 3.48 53.27
N ASN A 213 -12.89 4.76 53.64
CA ASN A 213 -12.72 5.20 55.04
C ASN A 213 -13.82 4.70 55.99
N GLN A 214 -14.96 4.26 55.44
CA GLN A 214 -16.07 3.74 56.21
C GLN A 214 -15.93 2.23 56.47
N PHE A 215 -14.97 1.55 55.84
CA PHE A 215 -14.78 0.12 55.92
C PHE A 215 -13.76 -0.24 57.01
N GLY A 216 -14.13 -1.09 57.95
CA GLY A 216 -13.32 -1.40 59.12
C GLY A 216 -13.31 -0.29 60.18
N ALA A 217 -12.48 -0.46 61.22
CA ALA A 217 -12.32 0.51 62.34
C ALA A 217 -13.60 0.94 63.07
N GLY A 218 -14.63 0.08 63.08
CA GLY A 218 -15.90 0.33 63.76
C GLY A 218 -16.96 1.02 62.91
N GLY A 219 -16.76 1.16 61.59
CA GLY A 219 -17.77 1.57 60.61
C GLY A 219 -18.59 0.39 60.07
N LEU A 220 -18.48 0.14 58.75
CA LEU A 220 -18.91 -1.11 58.13
C LEU A 220 -17.98 -2.25 58.59
N ALA A 221 -18.56 -3.39 58.99
CA ALA A 221 -17.82 -4.56 59.42
C ALA A 221 -16.96 -5.16 58.29
N SER A 222 -15.80 -5.72 58.63
CA SER A 222 -14.93 -6.40 57.64
C SER A 222 -15.57 -7.69 57.08
N ASN A 223 -16.53 -8.26 57.81
CA ASN A 223 -17.33 -9.42 57.40
C ASN A 223 -18.77 -9.02 57.01
N LEU A 224 -18.92 -7.85 56.39
CA LEU A 224 -20.20 -7.28 55.99
C LEU A 224 -21.03 -8.29 55.19
N VAL A 225 -22.34 -8.33 55.44
CA VAL A 225 -23.29 -9.08 54.60
C VAL A 225 -24.10 -8.11 53.76
N VAL A 226 -23.93 -8.16 52.45
CA VAL A 226 -24.71 -7.36 51.49
C VAL A 226 -25.85 -8.22 50.94
N ILE A 227 -27.08 -7.75 51.12
CA ILE A 227 -28.31 -8.46 50.73
C ILE A 227 -28.93 -7.72 49.57
N GLY A 228 -28.96 -8.36 48.40
CA GLY A 228 -29.60 -7.85 47.18
C GLY A 228 -31.12 -8.07 47.19
N ASN A 229 -31.83 -7.25 46.41
CA ASN A 229 -33.25 -7.46 46.10
C ASN A 229 -33.42 -8.13 44.71
N ASN A 230 -34.65 -8.32 44.24
CA ASN A 230 -34.96 -8.91 42.93
C ASN A 230 -34.72 -7.97 41.72
N LEU A 231 -34.04 -6.84 41.91
CA LEU A 231 -33.68 -5.88 40.87
C LEU A 231 -32.18 -5.95 40.63
N THR A 232 -31.68 -5.21 39.63
CA THR A 232 -30.25 -5.03 39.45
C THR A 232 -29.71 -4.08 40.54
N ASN A 233 -28.78 -4.59 41.34
CA ASN A 233 -28.11 -3.91 42.43
C ASN A 233 -26.70 -3.46 42.00
N LEU A 234 -26.25 -2.29 42.43
CA LEU A 234 -24.86 -1.83 42.27
C LEU A 234 -24.30 -1.32 43.58
N VAL A 235 -23.15 -1.83 43.98
CA VAL A 235 -22.38 -1.29 45.09
C VAL A 235 -21.11 -0.65 44.53
N ILE A 236 -20.85 0.61 44.88
CA ILE A 236 -19.64 1.33 44.48
C ILE A 236 -18.82 1.67 45.71
N PHE A 237 -17.53 1.36 45.69
CA PHE A 237 -16.56 1.81 46.69
C PHE A 237 -15.61 2.83 46.06
N ASN A 238 -15.64 4.07 46.55
CA ASN A 238 -14.69 5.11 46.16
C ASN A 238 -13.56 5.18 47.19
N LEU A 239 -12.33 4.91 46.77
CA LEU A 239 -11.19 4.91 47.67
C LEU A 239 -10.73 6.33 48.00
N ALA A 240 -10.41 6.54 49.27
CA ALA A 240 -9.61 7.68 49.69
C ALA A 240 -8.16 7.54 49.18
N ASN A 241 -7.40 8.64 49.17
CA ASN A 241 -6.01 8.65 48.71
C ASN A 241 -5.15 7.63 49.48
N ALA A 242 -4.55 6.67 48.76
CA ALA A 242 -3.68 5.63 49.29
C ALA A 242 -4.38 4.75 50.36
N ALA A 243 -5.56 4.26 50.01
CA ALA A 243 -6.41 3.45 50.89
C ALA A 243 -6.20 1.95 50.68
N THR A 244 -6.60 1.18 51.70
CA THR A 244 -6.74 -0.27 51.61
C THR A 244 -8.22 -0.63 51.70
N LEU A 245 -8.71 -1.42 50.75
CA LEU A 245 -10.05 -2.00 50.76
C LEU A 245 -9.91 -3.52 50.63
N ASP A 246 -10.54 -4.25 51.55
CA ASP A 246 -10.53 -5.71 51.55
C ASP A 246 -11.95 -6.26 51.59
N LEU A 247 -12.46 -6.68 50.43
CA LEU A 247 -13.79 -7.23 50.26
C LEU A 247 -13.82 -8.76 50.39
N SER A 248 -12.69 -9.42 50.63
CA SER A 248 -12.60 -10.89 50.68
C SER A 248 -13.43 -11.52 51.80
N GLY A 249 -13.71 -10.75 52.87
CA GLY A 249 -14.57 -11.16 53.98
C GLY A 249 -16.07 -10.87 53.78
N VAL A 250 -16.45 -10.15 52.72
CA VAL A 250 -17.81 -9.68 52.48
C VAL A 250 -18.64 -10.78 51.83
N SER A 251 -19.85 -11.02 52.37
CA SER A 251 -20.79 -12.02 51.86
C SER A 251 -21.94 -11.36 51.10
N PHE A 252 -22.24 -11.85 49.90
CA PHE A 252 -23.33 -11.34 49.07
C PHE A 252 -24.48 -12.36 49.02
N LEU A 253 -25.66 -11.99 49.53
CA LEU A 253 -26.86 -12.83 49.59
C LEU A 253 -27.93 -12.31 48.64
N GLY A 254 -28.53 -13.20 47.85
CA GLY A 254 -29.54 -12.83 46.83
C GLY A 254 -28.95 -12.41 45.48
N TRP A 255 -27.64 -12.21 45.42
CA TRP A 255 -26.87 -11.93 44.20
C TRP A 255 -26.70 -13.26 43.45
N THR A 256 -27.61 -13.54 42.51
CA THR A 256 -27.63 -14.84 41.78
C THR A 256 -27.55 -14.64 40.27
N GLY A 257 -26.33 -14.74 39.75
CA GLY A 257 -26.04 -15.00 38.34
C GLY A 257 -26.56 -13.97 37.31
N PRO A 258 -26.48 -14.30 36.01
CA PRO A 258 -26.67 -13.34 34.91
C PRO A 258 -28.11 -12.81 34.74
N VAL A 259 -29.05 -13.22 35.60
CA VAL A 259 -30.47 -12.82 35.50
C VAL A 259 -30.72 -11.45 36.13
N GLN A 260 -29.95 -11.08 37.16
CA GLN A 260 -30.12 -9.82 37.90
C GLN A 260 -29.04 -8.78 37.54
N ASN A 261 -27.89 -9.22 36.98
CA ASN A 261 -26.77 -8.36 36.54
C ASN A 261 -26.25 -7.41 37.63
N ASP A 262 -26.28 -7.87 38.89
CA ASP A 262 -25.74 -7.13 40.01
C ASP A 262 -24.24 -6.90 39.82
N ARG A 263 -23.74 -5.75 40.26
CA ARG A 263 -22.34 -5.36 40.07
C ARG A 263 -21.75 -4.76 41.32
N ILE A 264 -20.47 -5.03 41.53
CA ILE A 264 -19.63 -4.35 42.51
C ILE A 264 -18.62 -3.54 41.71
N GLN A 265 -18.42 -2.28 42.08
CA GLN A 265 -17.46 -1.41 41.45
C GLN A 265 -16.52 -0.82 42.49
N VAL A 266 -15.22 -0.94 42.27
CA VAL A 266 -14.19 -0.30 43.10
C VAL A 266 -13.50 0.76 42.26
N ASN A 267 -13.56 2.01 42.71
CA ASN A 267 -12.88 3.14 42.11
C ASN A 267 -11.71 3.54 43.00
N GLY A 268 -10.51 3.17 42.58
CA GLY A 268 -9.26 3.62 43.16
C GLY A 268 -9.04 5.11 42.98
N SER A 269 -8.06 5.61 43.71
CA SER A 269 -7.74 7.01 43.91
C SER A 269 -6.56 7.44 43.03
N ALA A 270 -5.89 8.53 43.40
CA ALA A 270 -4.63 8.97 42.78
C ALA A 270 -3.41 8.64 43.66
N GLY A 271 -3.60 7.84 44.71
CA GLY A 271 -2.56 7.37 45.61
C GLY A 271 -2.44 5.86 45.57
N ASN A 272 -1.37 5.33 46.15
CA ASN A 272 -1.06 3.90 46.13
C ASN A 272 -2.11 3.08 46.91
N ASP A 273 -3.01 2.45 46.18
CA ASP A 273 -4.14 1.73 46.72
C ASP A 273 -3.87 0.22 46.82
N ALA A 274 -4.48 -0.42 47.82
CA ALA A 274 -4.45 -1.88 47.98
C ALA A 274 -5.89 -2.39 47.97
N ILE A 275 -6.25 -3.17 46.96
CA ILE A 275 -7.61 -3.62 46.70
C ILE A 275 -7.60 -5.16 46.70
N ASN A 276 -8.30 -5.77 47.65
CA ASN A 276 -8.74 -7.16 47.53
C ASN A 276 -10.22 -7.15 47.20
N GLY A 277 -10.59 -7.67 46.03
CA GLY A 277 -11.97 -7.81 45.63
C GLY A 277 -12.66 -8.97 46.35
N SER A 278 -13.87 -9.27 45.89
CA SER A 278 -14.84 -10.09 46.56
C SER A 278 -14.84 -11.53 46.02
N SER A 279 -15.94 -12.24 46.24
CA SER A 279 -16.20 -13.56 45.66
C SER A 279 -17.25 -13.50 44.53
N GLN A 280 -17.57 -12.29 44.07
CA GLN A 280 -18.53 -12.00 43.01
C GLN A 280 -17.80 -11.26 41.89
N ASN A 281 -18.44 -11.15 40.72
CA ASN A 281 -17.88 -10.41 39.60
C ASN A 281 -17.73 -8.91 39.94
N ASP A 282 -16.49 -8.46 40.05
CA ASP A 282 -16.11 -7.10 40.38
C ASP A 282 -15.72 -6.29 39.13
N VAL A 283 -15.94 -4.97 39.19
CA VAL A 283 -15.37 -4.00 38.25
C VAL A 283 -14.40 -3.11 39.02
N ILE A 284 -13.10 -3.31 38.82
CA ILE A 284 -12.07 -2.62 39.57
C ILE A 284 -11.36 -1.63 38.65
N ILE A 285 -11.35 -0.36 39.02
CA ILE A 285 -10.54 0.69 38.38
C ILE A 285 -9.46 1.05 39.39
N ALA A 286 -8.21 0.66 39.16
CA ALA A 286 -7.11 0.86 40.12
C ALA A 286 -6.85 2.35 40.43
N GLY A 287 -7.08 3.22 39.44
CA GLY A 287 -6.74 4.63 39.55
C GLY A 287 -5.27 4.87 39.22
N ALA A 288 -4.74 6.02 39.61
CA ALA A 288 -3.34 6.35 39.40
C ALA A 288 -2.56 6.15 40.69
N GLY A 289 -1.33 5.66 40.62
CA GLY A 289 -0.53 5.39 41.81
C GLY A 289 0.11 4.02 41.72
N LEU A 290 1.01 3.70 42.65
CA LEU A 290 1.56 2.35 42.72
C LEU A 290 0.57 1.43 43.45
N ASP A 291 -0.32 0.82 42.69
CA ASP A 291 -1.46 0.06 43.20
C ASP A 291 -1.19 -1.46 43.26
N VAL A 292 -1.88 -2.12 44.17
CA VAL A 292 -1.92 -3.58 44.33
C VAL A 292 -3.37 -4.03 44.27
N VAL A 293 -3.74 -4.73 43.20
CA VAL A 293 -5.09 -5.24 42.96
C VAL A 293 -5.06 -6.76 42.92
N HIS A 294 -5.85 -7.38 43.79
CA HIS A 294 -6.23 -8.79 43.75
C HIS A 294 -7.74 -8.85 43.56
N ALA A 295 -8.22 -9.19 42.36
CA ALA A 295 -9.65 -9.12 42.05
C ALA A 295 -10.47 -10.16 42.80
N GLY A 296 -9.91 -11.35 43.06
CA GLY A 296 -10.47 -12.30 44.01
C GLY A 296 -11.02 -13.53 43.30
N ALA A 297 -12.27 -13.89 43.58
CA ALA A 297 -12.95 -14.96 42.84
C ALA A 297 -14.16 -14.39 42.14
N GLY A 298 -14.46 -14.83 40.93
CA GLY A 298 -15.50 -14.24 40.10
C GLY A 298 -14.99 -14.01 38.68
N GLY A 299 -15.88 -13.66 37.76
CA GLY A 299 -15.45 -13.20 36.44
C GLY A 299 -15.21 -11.69 36.48
N ASP A 300 -14.03 -11.28 36.93
CA ASP A 300 -13.73 -9.89 37.28
C ASP A 300 -13.29 -9.07 36.07
N ASN A 301 -13.45 -7.75 36.18
CA ASN A 301 -13.04 -6.78 35.17
C ASN A 301 -12.14 -5.72 35.81
N VAL A 302 -10.83 -5.89 35.64
CA VAL A 302 -9.82 -4.95 36.11
C VAL A 302 -9.51 -3.98 34.98
N ARG A 303 -9.97 -2.73 35.11
CA ARG A 303 -9.84 -1.67 34.11
C ARG A 303 -8.68 -0.75 34.44
N VAL A 304 -7.84 -0.52 33.44
CA VAL A 304 -6.70 0.40 33.47
C VAL A 304 -6.85 1.44 32.38
N ASN A 305 -6.76 2.72 32.74
CA ASN A 305 -6.84 3.81 31.77
C ASN A 305 -5.45 4.33 31.40
N GLN A 306 -5.39 5.05 30.28
CA GLN A 306 -4.17 5.70 29.83
C GLN A 306 -3.62 6.66 30.91
N GLY A 307 -2.37 6.42 31.31
CA GLY A 307 -1.65 7.23 32.30
C GLY A 307 -1.81 6.76 33.75
N ASP A 308 -2.62 5.72 34.00
CA ASP A 308 -2.87 5.19 35.34
C ASP A 308 -1.77 4.20 35.76
N PHE A 309 -1.30 3.33 34.85
CA PHE A 309 -0.30 2.28 35.15
C PHE A 309 1.12 2.82 35.34
N VAL A 310 1.76 2.49 36.45
CA VAL A 310 3.14 2.87 36.81
C VAL A 310 4.02 1.66 37.16
N ALA A 311 5.33 1.89 37.17
CA ALA A 311 6.31 0.84 37.45
C ALA A 311 6.17 0.24 38.85
N GLY A 312 6.05 -1.10 38.90
CA GLY A 312 5.92 -1.89 40.10
C GLY A 312 4.48 -2.28 40.48
N GLU A 313 3.47 -1.79 39.76
CA GLU A 313 2.06 -2.15 40.00
C GLU A 313 1.83 -3.66 39.95
N VAL A 314 0.84 -4.12 40.72
CA VAL A 314 0.44 -5.53 40.77
C VAL A 314 -1.04 -5.62 40.41
N LEU A 315 -1.36 -6.30 39.31
CA LEU A 315 -2.71 -6.64 38.92
C LEU A 315 -2.84 -8.16 38.85
N ASP A 316 -3.76 -8.69 39.65
CA ASP A 316 -4.01 -10.11 39.77
C ASP A 316 -5.50 -10.37 39.59
N GLY A 317 -5.89 -11.09 38.54
CA GLY A 317 -7.29 -11.45 38.27
C GLY A 317 -7.85 -12.44 39.28
N GLY A 318 -7.00 -13.29 39.87
CA GLY A 318 -7.41 -14.24 40.89
C GLY A 318 -7.92 -15.56 40.32
N ALA A 319 -9.13 -15.97 40.70
CA ALA A 319 -9.72 -17.24 40.31
C ALA A 319 -10.95 -17.03 39.42
N ASP A 320 -11.16 -17.98 38.51
CA ASP A 320 -12.21 -18.00 37.49
C ASP A 320 -11.78 -17.37 36.15
N VAL A 321 -12.56 -16.50 35.52
CA VAL A 321 -12.28 -16.00 34.16
C VAL A 321 -12.28 -14.48 34.16
N ASP A 322 -11.09 -13.92 34.26
CA ASP A 322 -10.88 -12.51 34.54
C ASP A 322 -10.48 -11.73 33.30
N THR A 323 -10.89 -10.46 33.28
CA THR A 323 -10.69 -9.55 32.15
C THR A 323 -9.82 -8.37 32.56
N LEU A 324 -8.68 -8.22 31.88
CA LEU A 324 -7.90 -6.99 31.89
C LEU A 324 -8.48 -6.03 30.83
N ALA A 325 -9.18 -5.00 31.27
CA ALA A 325 -9.79 -4.00 30.40
C ALA A 325 -8.86 -2.79 30.19
N VAL A 326 -8.51 -2.52 28.94
CA VAL A 326 -7.54 -1.50 28.54
C VAL A 326 -8.25 -0.31 27.90
N SER A 327 -8.08 0.88 28.46
CA SER A 327 -8.68 2.12 27.95
C SER A 327 -7.61 3.10 27.47
N GLY A 328 -7.38 3.12 26.15
CA GLY A 328 -6.33 3.93 25.52
C GLY A 328 -4.99 3.19 25.41
N VAL A 329 -3.88 3.92 25.48
CA VAL A 329 -2.52 3.36 25.37
C VAL A 329 -1.97 3.12 26.78
N VAL A 330 -1.72 1.85 27.11
CA VAL A 330 -1.21 1.40 28.41
C VAL A 330 0.00 0.48 28.20
N ASP A 331 1.06 0.73 28.97
CA ASP A 331 2.27 -0.07 28.96
C ASP A 331 2.40 -0.83 30.29
N PHE A 332 2.14 -2.13 30.25
CA PHE A 332 2.17 -3.03 31.40
C PHE A 332 3.57 -3.56 31.71
N THR A 333 4.58 -3.30 30.87
CA THR A 333 5.89 -3.97 30.93
C THR A 333 6.66 -3.78 32.23
N THR A 334 6.29 -2.76 33.01
CA THR A 334 6.97 -2.38 34.25
C THR A 334 6.31 -2.88 35.54
N GLY A 335 5.20 -3.62 35.44
CA GLY A 335 4.48 -4.19 36.60
C GLY A 335 4.30 -5.71 36.54
N THR A 336 3.49 -6.23 37.45
CA THR A 336 3.18 -7.66 37.59
C THR A 336 1.73 -7.89 37.19
N ILE A 337 1.52 -8.76 36.21
CA ILE A 337 0.19 -9.18 35.74
C ILE A 337 0.08 -10.69 35.98
N THR A 338 -0.96 -11.14 36.67
CA THR A 338 -1.19 -12.57 36.95
C THR A 338 -2.65 -12.95 36.84
N ASN A 339 -2.90 -14.22 36.51
CA ASN A 339 -4.22 -14.86 36.51
C ASN A 339 -5.28 -14.11 35.70
N PHE A 340 -4.96 -13.73 34.46
CA PHE A 340 -5.96 -13.21 33.52
C PHE A 340 -6.17 -14.16 32.33
N GLU A 341 -7.42 -14.31 31.91
CA GLU A 341 -7.84 -15.13 30.77
C GLU A 341 -8.30 -14.27 29.59
N ARG A 342 -8.57 -12.97 29.82
CA ARG A 342 -9.13 -12.09 28.79
C ARG A 342 -8.46 -10.72 28.78
N ILE A 343 -8.32 -10.17 27.58
CA ILE A 343 -7.94 -8.78 27.35
C ILE A 343 -9.11 -8.10 26.63
N ALA A 344 -9.54 -6.93 27.07
CA ALA A 344 -10.64 -6.22 26.43
C ALA A 344 -10.32 -4.74 26.21
N PHE A 345 -10.40 -4.27 24.97
CA PHE A 345 -10.23 -2.86 24.65
C PHE A 345 -11.54 -2.09 24.85
N VAL A 346 -11.47 -0.99 25.60
CA VAL A 346 -12.64 -0.20 25.99
C VAL A 346 -13.05 0.74 24.86
N ASN A 347 -14.32 0.67 24.45
CA ASN A 347 -14.90 1.55 23.44
C ASN A 347 -14.79 3.04 23.77
N GLY A 348 -14.60 3.86 22.73
CA GLY A 348 -14.60 5.33 22.82
C GLY A 348 -13.22 5.97 22.97
N VAL A 349 -12.13 5.18 22.98
CA VAL A 349 -10.75 5.66 23.01
C VAL A 349 -9.97 4.99 21.86
N SER A 350 -9.40 5.79 20.95
CA SER A 350 -8.66 5.29 19.78
C SER A 350 -7.46 6.20 19.47
N PRO A 351 -6.26 5.66 19.16
CA PRO A 351 -5.92 4.24 19.18
C PRO A 351 -5.88 3.67 20.61
N ALA A 352 -6.18 2.38 20.75
CA ALA A 352 -5.99 1.66 22.01
C ALA A 352 -4.82 0.67 21.87
N ARG A 353 -3.97 0.58 22.89
CA ARG A 353 -2.78 -0.29 22.84
C ARG A 353 -2.45 -0.85 24.21
N ALA A 354 -2.20 -2.14 24.28
CA ALA A 354 -1.71 -2.83 25.46
C ALA A 354 -0.30 -3.37 25.19
N THR A 355 0.69 -2.96 25.98
CA THR A 355 2.08 -3.42 25.83
C THR A 355 2.45 -4.36 26.97
N PHE A 356 3.00 -5.54 26.68
CA PHE A 356 3.40 -6.56 27.64
C PHE A 356 4.83 -7.04 27.37
N THR A 357 5.42 -7.71 28.35
CA THR A 357 6.63 -8.52 28.15
C THR A 357 6.28 -9.97 27.84
N ALA A 358 7.14 -10.69 27.13
CA ALA A 358 6.99 -12.12 26.88
C ALA A 358 6.82 -12.94 28.17
N SER A 359 7.51 -12.55 29.26
CA SER A 359 7.35 -13.18 30.57
C SER A 359 5.95 -12.99 31.15
N GLN A 360 5.33 -11.82 30.97
CA GLN A 360 3.95 -11.60 31.42
C GLN A 360 2.97 -12.45 30.63
N ILE A 361 3.19 -12.64 29.33
CA ILE A 361 2.37 -13.56 28.53
C ILE A 361 2.53 -15.00 29.00
N ALA A 362 3.77 -15.45 29.27
CA ALA A 362 4.05 -16.84 29.64
C ALA A 362 3.58 -17.25 31.04
N SER A 363 3.65 -16.34 32.03
CA SER A 363 3.29 -16.66 33.43
C SER A 363 2.11 -15.89 33.97
N GLY A 364 1.74 -14.78 33.33
CA GLY A 364 0.69 -13.87 33.79
C GLY A 364 -0.69 -14.17 33.21
N PHE A 365 -0.75 -14.80 32.04
CA PHE A 365 -1.99 -15.19 31.38
C PHE A 365 -2.11 -16.71 31.27
N THR A 366 -3.33 -17.19 31.08
CA THR A 366 -3.55 -18.60 30.68
C THR A 366 -3.19 -18.83 29.22
N SER A 367 -3.03 -20.09 28.83
CA SER A 367 -2.67 -20.41 27.44
C SER A 367 -3.75 -20.01 26.42
N ASN A 368 -5.00 -19.85 26.83
CA ASN A 368 -6.15 -19.67 25.93
C ASN A 368 -6.79 -18.28 26.13
N VAL A 369 -6.01 -17.22 25.90
CA VAL A 369 -6.47 -15.85 26.12
C VAL A 369 -7.55 -15.47 25.09
N VAL A 370 -8.58 -14.77 25.55
CA VAL A 370 -9.59 -14.16 24.68
C VAL A 370 -9.37 -12.65 24.60
N VAL A 371 -9.05 -12.13 23.42
CA VAL A 371 -8.91 -10.70 23.16
C VAL A 371 -10.20 -10.17 22.55
N THR A 372 -10.77 -9.12 23.15
CA THR A 372 -11.96 -8.43 22.64
C THR A 372 -11.60 -7.02 22.18
N GLY A 373 -11.77 -6.74 20.90
CA GLY A 373 -11.53 -5.43 20.30
C GLY A 373 -12.62 -4.38 20.64
N SER A 374 -12.27 -3.12 20.40
CA SER A 374 -13.10 -1.94 20.48
C SER A 374 -13.64 -1.54 19.10
N THR A 375 -14.32 -0.40 18.99
CA THR A 375 -14.72 0.17 17.69
C THR A 375 -13.60 0.93 16.98
N GLY A 376 -12.45 1.13 17.64
CA GLY A 376 -11.28 1.82 17.12
C GLY A 376 -10.22 0.85 16.59
N VAL A 377 -9.01 1.36 16.35
CA VAL A 377 -7.83 0.52 16.07
C VAL A 377 -7.20 0.12 17.39
N ASP A 378 -7.06 -1.19 17.59
CA ASP A 378 -6.48 -1.81 18.77
C ASP A 378 -5.13 -2.47 18.47
N GLN A 379 -4.23 -2.41 19.44
CA GLN A 379 -2.90 -3.00 19.31
C GLN A 379 -2.53 -3.80 20.55
N VAL A 380 -2.06 -5.03 20.36
CA VAL A 380 -1.36 -5.79 21.40
C VAL A 380 0.11 -5.81 21.04
N VAL A 381 0.97 -5.32 21.92
CA VAL A 381 2.42 -5.31 21.73
C VAL A 381 3.07 -6.21 22.79
N ILE A 382 3.95 -7.12 22.37
CA ILE A 382 4.67 -8.02 23.26
C ILE A 382 6.16 -7.90 22.96
N THR A 383 6.99 -7.79 23.99
CA THR A 383 8.43 -7.55 23.83
C THR A 383 9.28 -8.46 24.71
N GLY A 384 10.52 -8.72 24.28
CA GLY A 384 11.59 -9.17 25.16
C GLY A 384 11.71 -10.69 25.33
N GLY A 385 11.22 -11.48 24.38
CA GLY A 385 11.58 -12.90 24.27
C GLY A 385 10.52 -13.77 23.60
N SER A 386 10.67 -15.09 23.76
CA SER A 386 9.86 -16.14 23.14
C SER A 386 8.41 -16.13 23.59
N VAL A 387 7.49 -16.30 22.63
CA VAL A 387 6.04 -16.18 22.82
C VAL A 387 5.32 -17.21 21.96
N ASN A 388 4.18 -17.72 22.46
CA ASN A 388 3.27 -18.55 21.68
C ASN A 388 1.82 -18.06 21.84
N LEU A 389 1.24 -17.55 20.76
CA LEU A 389 -0.12 -17.00 20.70
C LEU A 389 -1.10 -17.93 19.97
N SER A 390 -0.68 -19.13 19.55
CA SER A 390 -1.49 -20.03 18.71
C SER A 390 -2.83 -20.46 19.33
N ALA A 391 -2.97 -20.39 20.65
CA ALA A 391 -4.19 -20.73 21.37
C ALA A 391 -5.05 -19.50 21.74
N TRP A 392 -4.65 -18.30 21.34
CA TRP A 392 -5.42 -17.08 21.56
C TRP A 392 -6.62 -17.01 20.61
N SER A 393 -7.68 -16.33 21.07
CA SER A 393 -8.89 -16.12 20.26
C SER A 393 -9.34 -14.67 20.31
N PHE A 394 -9.95 -14.21 19.23
CA PHE A 394 -10.24 -12.80 19.01
C PHE A 394 -11.73 -12.58 18.73
N ALA A 395 -12.32 -11.59 19.40
CA ALA A 395 -13.72 -11.20 19.24
C ALA A 395 -13.80 -9.70 18.95
N SER A 396 -14.65 -9.30 18.00
CA SER A 396 -14.71 -7.90 17.55
C SER A 396 -13.35 -7.34 17.10
N TRP A 397 -12.50 -8.19 16.53
CA TRP A 397 -11.18 -7.84 16.01
C TRP A 397 -11.26 -7.72 14.50
N THR A 398 -10.75 -6.62 13.96
CA THR A 398 -10.80 -6.25 12.54
C THR A 398 -9.39 -6.10 11.96
N PRO A 399 -8.76 -7.21 11.54
CA PRO A 399 -7.46 -7.17 10.90
C PRO A 399 -7.57 -6.57 9.48
N ALA A 400 -6.72 -5.60 9.14
CA ALA A 400 -6.66 -4.97 7.81
C ALA A 400 -5.29 -4.34 7.53
N GLY A 401 -4.22 -5.14 7.62
CA GLY A 401 -2.83 -4.68 7.50
C GLY A 401 -2.47 -3.64 8.58
N GLU A 402 -1.52 -2.74 8.30
CA GLU A 402 -1.04 -1.72 9.27
C GLU A 402 -2.09 -0.70 9.72
N THR A 403 -3.28 -0.68 9.10
CA THR A 403 -4.34 0.31 9.40
C THR A 403 -5.49 -0.25 10.23
N GLY A 404 -5.53 -1.57 10.42
CA GLY A 404 -6.51 -2.27 11.26
C GLY A 404 -5.91 -2.69 12.60
N ASP A 405 -6.61 -3.60 13.28
CA ASP A 405 -6.13 -4.15 14.55
C ASP A 405 -4.94 -5.07 14.30
N ILE A 406 -3.87 -4.93 15.09
CA ILE A 406 -2.62 -5.64 14.87
C ILE A 406 -1.99 -6.12 16.18
N ILE A 407 -1.33 -7.27 16.09
CA ILE A 407 -0.53 -7.82 17.17
C ILE A 407 0.94 -7.67 16.74
N HIS A 408 1.76 -7.07 17.59
CA HIS A 408 3.18 -6.89 17.33
C HIS A 408 3.99 -7.61 18.40
N VAL A 409 4.85 -8.53 17.98
CA VAL A 409 5.72 -9.33 18.83
C VAL A 409 7.16 -9.06 18.45
N GLN A 410 7.96 -8.64 19.42
CA GLN A 410 9.39 -8.44 19.28
C GLN A 410 10.14 -9.34 20.26
N GLY A 411 11.02 -10.20 19.74
CA GLY A 411 11.89 -11.03 20.54
C GLY A 411 12.97 -10.24 21.29
N SER A 412 13.83 -10.98 21.97
CA SER A 412 15.04 -10.48 22.61
C SER A 412 16.20 -10.53 21.61
N ASN A 413 17.39 -10.00 21.95
CA ASN A 413 18.56 -10.10 21.06
C ASN A 413 19.20 -11.51 21.02
N GLY A 414 18.49 -12.55 21.42
CA GLY A 414 18.99 -13.90 21.53
C GLY A 414 17.98 -14.87 20.94
N ALA A 415 18.38 -16.14 20.78
CA ALA A 415 17.53 -17.14 20.12
C ALA A 415 16.14 -17.24 20.76
N ASP A 416 15.13 -16.89 19.98
CA ASP A 416 13.73 -16.85 20.37
C ASP A 416 12.85 -17.77 19.53
N THR A 417 11.75 -18.22 20.12
CA THR A 417 10.69 -18.94 19.41
C THR A 417 9.42 -18.11 19.49
N LEU A 418 8.98 -17.61 18.34
CA LEU A 418 7.80 -16.79 18.20
C LEU A 418 6.76 -17.59 17.42
N THR A 419 5.54 -17.70 17.97
CA THR A 419 4.40 -18.28 17.27
C THR A 419 3.26 -17.29 17.36
N GLY A 420 2.83 -16.78 16.21
CA GLY A 420 1.69 -15.88 16.08
C GLY A 420 0.36 -16.59 16.32
N SER A 421 -0.69 -15.87 16.02
CA SER A 421 -2.07 -16.18 16.36
C SER A 421 -2.83 -16.68 15.13
N ALA A 422 -4.15 -16.43 15.10
CA ALA A 422 -4.98 -16.68 13.93
C ALA A 422 -5.43 -15.36 13.26
N GLN A 423 -4.74 -14.26 13.57
CA GLN A 423 -4.97 -12.92 13.02
C GLN A 423 -3.70 -12.49 12.28
N SER A 424 -3.75 -11.36 11.58
CA SER A 424 -2.52 -10.74 11.06
C SER A 424 -1.62 -10.28 12.21
N ASP A 425 -0.48 -10.93 12.33
CA ASP A 425 0.56 -10.69 13.31
C ASP A 425 1.77 -9.98 12.65
N SER A 426 2.53 -9.25 13.47
CA SER A 426 3.83 -8.68 13.10
C SER A 426 4.88 -9.26 14.05
N LEU A 427 5.71 -10.16 13.57
CA LEU A 427 6.69 -10.89 14.37
C LEU A 427 8.12 -10.52 13.97
N GLN A 428 8.91 -10.07 14.94
CA GLN A 428 10.32 -9.69 14.77
C GLN A 428 11.21 -10.49 15.72
N GLY A 429 12.24 -11.13 15.17
CA GLY A 429 13.17 -11.98 15.92
C GLY A 429 13.93 -11.25 17.03
N ASP A 430 14.46 -10.06 16.73
CA ASP A 430 15.33 -9.31 17.64
C ASP A 430 14.78 -7.94 18.10
N ALA A 431 15.36 -7.41 19.19
CA ALA A 431 15.00 -6.09 19.74
C ALA A 431 15.76 -4.90 19.11
N THR A 432 16.91 -5.12 18.46
CA THR A 432 17.76 -4.05 17.90
C THR A 432 18.40 -4.43 16.57
N GLY A 433 18.22 -3.58 15.56
CA GLY A 433 18.47 -3.92 14.15
C GLY A 433 19.90 -3.65 13.73
N GLY A 434 20.36 -4.41 12.75
CA GLY A 434 21.56 -4.09 12.00
C GLY A 434 22.86 -4.76 12.45
N ASN A 435 22.83 -5.98 13.00
CA ASN A 435 24.04 -6.81 12.94
C ASN A 435 23.73 -8.29 12.75
N ALA A 436 24.46 -8.94 11.84
CA ALA A 436 24.39 -10.38 11.53
C ALA A 436 24.77 -11.35 12.70
N ASN A 437 24.75 -10.90 13.96
CA ASN A 437 24.98 -11.75 15.15
C ASN A 437 23.84 -11.63 16.18
N GLY A 438 22.61 -11.40 15.72
CA GLY A 438 21.44 -11.53 16.58
C GLY A 438 21.13 -13.00 16.90
N GLY A 439 19.90 -13.25 17.31
CA GLY A 439 19.39 -14.58 17.67
C GLY A 439 19.55 -15.61 16.55
N ILE A 440 19.27 -16.87 16.88
CA ILE A 440 18.86 -17.83 15.85
C ILE A 440 17.42 -18.12 16.19
N ASP A 441 16.53 -17.47 15.48
CA ASP A 441 15.13 -17.39 15.83
C ASP A 441 14.30 -18.39 15.03
N VAL A 442 13.20 -18.80 15.64
CA VAL A 442 12.19 -19.65 15.00
C VAL A 442 10.88 -18.90 15.06
N ILE A 443 10.41 -18.43 13.90
CA ILE A 443 9.21 -17.61 13.77
C ILE A 443 8.18 -18.40 12.97
N HIS A 444 6.98 -18.52 13.54
CA HIS A 444 5.80 -19.08 12.91
C HIS A 444 4.71 -18.01 12.89
N GLY A 445 4.26 -17.59 11.71
CA GLY A 445 3.17 -16.62 11.52
C GLY A 445 1.87 -17.12 12.14
N GLY A 446 1.51 -18.36 11.81
CA GLY A 446 0.30 -18.99 12.30
C GLY A 446 -0.77 -18.97 11.23
N ALA A 447 -1.93 -18.40 11.50
CA ALA A 447 -2.92 -18.17 10.46
C ALA A 447 -3.21 -16.67 10.35
N GLY A 448 -3.46 -16.16 9.15
CA GLY A 448 -3.66 -14.71 8.94
C GLY A 448 -2.73 -14.20 7.85
N ASP A 449 -2.80 -12.92 7.51
CA ASP A 449 -1.81 -12.34 6.61
C ASP A 449 -0.72 -11.67 7.47
N ASP A 450 0.42 -12.32 7.65
CA ASP A 450 1.42 -11.97 8.65
C ASP A 450 2.61 -11.19 8.08
N PHE A 451 3.26 -10.41 8.93
CA PHE A 451 4.50 -9.70 8.66
C PHE A 451 5.62 -10.29 9.49
N LEU A 452 6.62 -10.88 8.86
CA LEU A 452 7.66 -11.65 9.53
C LEU A 452 9.05 -11.13 9.18
N ASP A 453 9.89 -10.94 10.20
CA ASP A 453 11.27 -10.49 10.03
C ASP A 453 12.18 -11.18 11.05
N GLY A 454 13.17 -11.94 10.56
CA GLY A 454 14.14 -12.66 11.40
C GLY A 454 15.21 -11.76 12.02
N TRP A 455 15.49 -10.61 11.40
CA TRP A 455 16.60 -9.71 11.76
C TRP A 455 17.95 -10.43 11.62
N GLY A 456 18.89 -10.23 12.53
CA GLY A 456 20.24 -10.72 12.34
C GLY A 456 20.39 -12.15 12.82
N GLY A 457 20.59 -13.12 11.95
CA GLY A 457 20.64 -14.50 12.43
C GLY A 457 20.56 -15.49 11.28
N ALA A 458 20.73 -16.77 11.60
CA ALA A 458 20.46 -17.84 10.64
C ALA A 458 19.09 -18.44 10.97
N ASP A 459 18.05 -17.63 10.73
CA ASP A 459 16.72 -17.83 11.31
C ASP A 459 15.88 -18.83 10.53
N GLN A 460 14.81 -19.30 11.16
CA GLN A 460 13.78 -20.15 10.54
C GLN A 460 12.46 -19.41 10.61
N VAL A 461 12.03 -18.87 9.48
CA VAL A 461 10.80 -18.07 9.36
C VAL A 461 9.78 -18.84 8.51
N TYR A 462 8.60 -19.07 9.09
CA TYR A 462 7.49 -19.79 8.48
C TYR A 462 6.25 -18.88 8.46
N GLY A 463 5.69 -18.61 7.28
CA GLY A 463 4.41 -17.91 7.09
C GLY A 463 3.24 -18.71 7.67
N ASP A 464 3.24 -20.02 7.42
CA ASP A 464 2.15 -20.94 7.76
C ASP A 464 0.89 -20.71 6.90
N ASP A 465 -0.31 -20.45 7.44
CA ASP A 465 -1.55 -20.30 6.66
C ASP A 465 -1.86 -18.80 6.41
N GLY A 466 -1.68 -18.26 5.21
CA GLY A 466 -1.73 -16.81 5.08
C GLY A 466 -1.40 -16.26 3.71
N ASN A 467 -1.54 -14.94 3.52
CA ASN A 467 -0.76 -14.25 2.49
C ASN A 467 0.31 -13.43 3.21
N ASP A 468 1.45 -14.06 3.43
CA ASP A 468 2.45 -13.55 4.37
C ASP A 468 3.51 -12.70 3.66
N GLU A 469 4.07 -11.72 4.36
CA GLU A 469 5.22 -10.92 3.92
C GLU A 469 6.42 -11.25 4.81
N ILE A 470 7.42 -11.93 4.25
CA ILE A 470 8.69 -12.21 4.91
C ILE A 470 9.74 -11.21 4.41
N GLN A 471 10.33 -10.46 5.33
CA GLN A 471 11.31 -9.42 5.03
C GLN A 471 12.75 -9.88 5.30
N ILE A 472 13.67 -9.47 4.42
CA ILE A 472 15.11 -9.66 4.61
C ILE A 472 15.84 -8.38 4.22
N TRP A 473 16.63 -7.83 5.16
CA TRP A 473 17.39 -6.61 4.93
C TRP A 473 18.88 -6.87 4.68
N SER A 474 19.51 -5.93 3.98
CA SER A 474 20.95 -5.96 3.78
C SER A 474 21.69 -5.80 5.11
N GLY A 475 22.58 -6.75 5.40
CA GLY A 475 23.33 -6.79 6.66
C GLY A 475 22.71 -7.65 7.76
N GLU A 476 21.51 -8.17 7.55
CA GLU A 476 20.81 -9.12 8.44
C GLU A 476 20.98 -10.56 7.98
N PHE A 477 20.86 -10.80 6.66
CA PHE A 477 20.94 -12.14 6.09
C PHE A 477 22.20 -12.92 6.50
N ALA A 478 22.00 -14.13 7.02
CA ALA A 478 23.08 -15.08 7.31
C ALA A 478 22.96 -16.37 6.49
N SER A 479 24.11 -17.00 6.21
CA SER A 479 24.08 -18.33 5.56
C SER A 479 23.45 -19.36 6.49
N GLY A 480 22.47 -20.10 5.97
CA GLY A 480 21.68 -21.07 6.72
C GLY A 480 20.26 -20.61 7.04
N GLU A 481 19.92 -19.36 6.75
CA GLU A 481 18.58 -18.81 6.92
C GLU A 481 17.54 -19.55 6.06
N LEU A 482 16.38 -19.78 6.65
CA LEU A 482 15.24 -20.44 6.06
C LEU A 482 14.04 -19.50 6.10
N ALA A 483 13.42 -19.29 4.95
CA ALA A 483 12.13 -18.61 4.84
C ALA A 483 11.17 -19.47 4.01
N ASP A 484 10.01 -19.78 4.57
CA ASP A 484 8.96 -20.58 3.93
C ASP A 484 7.64 -19.83 4.02
N GLY A 485 7.06 -19.47 2.88
CA GLY A 485 5.77 -18.76 2.82
C GLY A 485 4.59 -19.61 3.30
N GLY A 486 4.65 -20.94 3.15
CA GLY A 486 3.55 -21.82 3.57
C GLY A 486 2.38 -21.89 2.57
N LEU A 487 1.16 -21.72 3.08
CA LEU A 487 -0.10 -21.82 2.33
C LEU A 487 -0.71 -20.44 2.08
N GLY A 488 -0.56 -19.93 0.86
CA GLY A 488 -1.43 -18.90 0.31
C GLY A 488 -0.77 -18.16 -0.83
N ILE A 489 -0.69 -16.83 -0.75
CA ILE A 489 0.02 -16.02 -1.74
C ILE A 489 1.06 -15.17 -1.04
N ASP A 490 2.26 -15.71 -0.94
CA ASP A 490 3.26 -15.20 -0.03
C ASP A 490 4.30 -14.36 -0.76
N THR A 491 4.85 -13.38 -0.04
CA THR A 491 5.77 -12.37 -0.54
C THR A 491 7.09 -12.43 0.20
N LEU A 492 8.18 -12.77 -0.51
CA LEU A 492 9.52 -12.51 -0.03
C LEU A 492 9.92 -11.08 -0.42
N LYS A 493 10.18 -10.22 0.56
CA LYS A 493 10.52 -8.81 0.35
C LYS A 493 11.95 -8.52 0.77
N LEU A 494 12.71 -7.94 -0.15
CA LEU A 494 14.15 -7.76 0.01
C LEU A 494 14.51 -6.28 0.03
N PHE A 495 15.36 -5.89 0.98
CA PHE A 495 15.85 -4.52 1.11
C PHE A 495 17.37 -4.47 0.95
N GLY A 496 17.85 -3.70 -0.03
CA GLY A 496 19.27 -3.50 -0.29
C GLY A 496 19.93 -4.59 -1.16
N ALA A 497 21.27 -4.60 -1.23
CA ALA A 497 21.97 -5.68 -1.94
C ALA A 497 22.16 -6.90 -1.07
N LEU A 498 21.81 -8.05 -1.63
CA LEU A 498 21.70 -9.29 -0.90
C LEU A 498 22.22 -10.45 -1.74
N ASP A 499 23.08 -11.26 -1.16
CA ASP A 499 23.47 -12.55 -1.73
C ASP A 499 22.73 -13.66 -0.98
N LEU A 500 21.57 -14.05 -1.51
CA LEU A 500 20.70 -15.05 -0.92
C LEU A 500 21.17 -16.47 -1.16
N THR A 501 22.27 -16.71 -1.88
CA THR A 501 22.70 -18.06 -2.31
C THR A 501 23.02 -19.02 -1.16
N GLY A 502 23.18 -18.51 0.06
CA GLY A 502 23.40 -19.29 1.28
C GLY A 502 22.13 -19.70 2.05
N GLY A 503 20.93 -19.34 1.58
CA GLY A 503 19.65 -19.54 2.27
C GLY A 503 18.75 -20.59 1.63
N THR A 504 17.66 -20.95 2.32
CA THR A 504 16.62 -21.86 1.84
C THR A 504 15.30 -21.12 1.75
N PHE A 505 14.67 -21.13 0.57
CA PHE A 505 13.39 -20.45 0.32
C PHE A 505 12.36 -21.48 -0.13
N ALA A 506 11.12 -21.33 0.30
CA ALA A 506 9.98 -22.20 -0.06
C ALA A 506 8.67 -21.42 -0.05
N GLY A 507 7.70 -21.88 -0.85
CA GLY A 507 6.32 -21.40 -0.76
C GLY A 507 6.08 -19.94 -1.15
N PHE A 508 6.88 -19.35 -2.04
CA PHE A 508 6.67 -17.95 -2.45
C PHE A 508 6.07 -17.79 -3.85
N GLU A 509 4.97 -17.03 -3.94
CA GLU A 509 4.32 -16.58 -5.17
C GLU A 509 4.82 -15.22 -5.65
N LYS A 510 5.36 -14.41 -4.75
CA LYS A 510 5.86 -13.05 -5.02
C LYS A 510 7.28 -12.83 -4.51
N LEU A 511 8.07 -12.11 -5.29
CA LEU A 511 9.37 -11.58 -4.91
C LEU A 511 9.33 -10.06 -5.07
N SER A 512 9.46 -9.33 -3.97
CA SER A 512 9.43 -7.86 -3.95
C SER A 512 10.81 -7.28 -3.67
N LEU A 513 11.23 -6.32 -4.51
CA LEU A 513 12.45 -5.55 -4.32
C LEU A 513 12.05 -4.20 -3.71
N GLY A 514 12.31 -4.01 -2.41
CA GLY A 514 11.91 -2.81 -1.66
C GLY A 514 12.79 -1.59 -1.95
N ASP A 515 12.19 -0.39 -1.94
CA ASP A 515 12.91 0.89 -1.99
C ASP A 515 13.46 1.25 -0.59
N GLU A 516 14.78 1.44 -0.44
CA GLU A 516 15.40 1.92 0.81
C GLU A 516 15.15 3.43 1.05
N SER A 517 13.90 3.81 1.28
CA SER A 517 13.61 5.17 1.73
C SER A 517 13.93 5.43 3.22
N GLU A 518 14.50 4.46 3.96
CA GLU A 518 14.92 4.61 5.37
C GLU A 518 16.43 4.52 5.65
N GLY A 519 17.32 4.45 4.66
CA GLY A 519 18.74 4.10 4.90
C GLY A 519 19.83 5.07 4.43
N GLY A 520 19.54 5.98 3.49
CA GLY A 520 20.48 7.06 3.14
C GLY A 520 21.82 6.65 2.49
N THR A 521 21.91 5.54 1.75
CA THR A 521 23.04 5.30 0.83
C THR A 521 22.59 4.98 -0.61
N PRO A 522 23.30 5.50 -1.65
CA PRO A 522 22.92 5.35 -3.07
C PRO A 522 23.30 3.95 -3.63
N PRO A 523 22.87 3.60 -4.86
CA PRO A 523 22.31 2.30 -5.24
C PRO A 523 23.27 1.13 -5.07
N VAL A 524 22.81 0.08 -4.38
CA VAL A 524 23.55 -1.18 -4.27
C VAL A 524 23.13 -2.15 -5.38
N ALA A 525 24.08 -3.00 -5.82
CA ALA A 525 24.24 -3.38 -7.23
C ALA A 525 23.61 -4.69 -7.72
N ALA A 526 23.05 -5.56 -6.87
CA ALA A 526 22.30 -6.75 -7.30
C ALA A 526 21.70 -7.50 -6.09
N VAL A 527 20.55 -8.13 -6.28
CA VAL A 527 20.11 -9.29 -5.49
C VAL A 527 20.58 -10.55 -6.20
N SER A 528 21.18 -11.51 -5.50
CA SER A 528 21.68 -12.77 -6.09
C SER A 528 20.96 -14.00 -5.52
N LEU A 529 20.41 -14.83 -6.39
CA LEU A 529 19.81 -16.14 -6.09
C LEU A 529 20.46 -17.23 -6.95
N SER A 530 20.31 -18.50 -6.59
CA SER A 530 20.64 -19.62 -7.46
C SER A 530 19.42 -20.12 -8.23
N ALA A 531 19.64 -20.70 -9.41
CA ALA A 531 18.56 -21.33 -10.18
C ALA A 531 17.88 -22.49 -9.41
N ALA A 532 18.62 -23.16 -8.52
CA ALA A 532 18.08 -24.21 -7.66
C ALA A 532 17.11 -23.65 -6.60
N GLN A 533 17.42 -22.48 -6.03
CA GLN A 533 16.52 -21.79 -5.09
C GLN A 533 15.25 -21.32 -5.80
N LEU A 534 15.35 -20.83 -7.03
CA LEU A 534 14.16 -20.48 -7.82
C LEU A 534 13.29 -21.70 -8.11
N ALA A 535 13.89 -22.82 -8.52
CA ALA A 535 13.15 -24.02 -8.89
C ALA A 535 12.52 -24.76 -7.70
N ALA A 536 13.15 -24.70 -6.52
CA ALA A 536 12.65 -25.36 -5.32
C ALA A 536 11.76 -24.44 -4.47
N GLY A 537 12.05 -23.13 -4.49
CA GLY A 537 11.53 -22.18 -3.52
C GLY A 537 10.39 -21.30 -3.99
N PHE A 538 10.21 -21.16 -5.30
CA PHE A 538 9.22 -20.27 -5.88
C PHE A 538 8.31 -21.02 -6.85
N VAL A 539 7.07 -20.55 -6.99
CA VAL A 539 6.15 -21.08 -8.00
C VAL A 539 6.60 -20.70 -9.41
N SER A 540 6.22 -21.51 -10.41
CA SER A 540 6.59 -21.28 -11.80
C SER A 540 6.07 -19.95 -12.38
N ASN A 541 4.99 -19.41 -11.83
CA ASN A 541 4.34 -18.15 -12.24
C ASN A 541 4.63 -17.00 -11.26
N LEU A 542 5.87 -16.92 -10.78
CA LEU A 542 6.36 -15.90 -9.85
C LEU A 542 5.98 -14.49 -10.32
N GLN A 543 5.48 -13.67 -9.39
CA GLN A 543 5.31 -12.24 -9.60
C GLN A 543 6.51 -11.48 -9.02
N LEU A 544 7.23 -10.75 -9.87
CA LEU A 544 8.25 -9.81 -9.42
C LEU A 544 7.63 -8.43 -9.24
N ILE A 545 7.82 -7.86 -8.05
CA ILE A 545 7.40 -6.52 -7.71
C ILE A 545 8.65 -5.65 -7.67
N GLY A 546 8.75 -4.72 -8.61
CA GLY A 546 9.86 -3.79 -8.72
C GLY A 546 9.75 -2.63 -7.73
N SER A 547 10.56 -1.62 -7.99
CA SER A 547 10.74 -0.44 -7.13
C SER A 547 10.95 0.79 -8.01
N ALA A 548 10.93 1.99 -7.43
CA ALA A 548 11.31 3.19 -8.17
C ALA A 548 12.79 3.18 -8.59
N GLN A 549 13.65 2.45 -7.89
CA GLN A 549 15.07 2.29 -8.20
C GLN A 549 15.34 1.20 -9.25
N THR A 550 16.55 1.25 -9.82
CA THR A 550 17.01 0.26 -10.83
C THR A 550 17.76 -0.89 -10.13
N TYR A 551 17.08 -2.01 -9.84
CA TYR A 551 17.64 -3.16 -9.11
C TYR A 551 17.82 -4.41 -9.97
N ASN A 552 19.06 -4.74 -10.39
CA ASN A 552 19.25 -5.98 -11.14
C ASN A 552 19.04 -7.22 -10.24
N LEU A 553 18.26 -8.19 -10.72
CA LEU A 553 18.16 -9.52 -10.12
C LEU A 553 19.14 -10.44 -10.83
N THR A 554 20.10 -11.01 -10.11
CA THR A 554 21.09 -11.96 -10.63
C THR A 554 20.73 -13.39 -10.22
N ILE A 555 20.73 -14.30 -11.19
CA ILE A 555 20.40 -15.72 -11.02
C ILE A 555 21.62 -16.54 -11.43
N ASN A 556 22.23 -17.23 -10.48
CA ASN A 556 23.40 -18.08 -10.69
C ASN A 556 22.95 -19.52 -11.00
N ALA A 557 23.23 -20.00 -12.20
CA ALA A 557 22.87 -21.33 -12.66
C ALA A 557 24.08 -22.29 -12.63
N ALA A 558 23.81 -23.56 -12.32
CA ALA A 558 24.84 -24.61 -12.35
C ALA A 558 25.22 -24.99 -13.80
N SER A 559 26.22 -25.86 -13.97
CA SER A 559 26.52 -26.43 -15.29
C SER A 559 25.39 -27.32 -15.79
N ASN A 560 24.97 -27.14 -17.04
CA ASN A 560 23.86 -27.86 -17.67
C ASN A 560 22.48 -27.58 -17.05
N ALA A 561 22.23 -26.34 -16.63
CA ALA A 561 20.97 -25.91 -16.07
C ALA A 561 19.94 -25.58 -17.16
N SER A 562 18.67 -25.78 -16.82
CA SER A 562 17.53 -25.31 -17.60
C SER A 562 16.75 -24.33 -16.73
N LEU A 563 16.45 -23.14 -17.26
CA LEU A 563 15.70 -22.10 -16.57
C LEU A 563 14.72 -21.47 -17.56
N ASP A 564 13.47 -21.31 -17.16
CA ASP A 564 12.43 -20.69 -17.97
C ASP A 564 11.70 -19.63 -17.13
N LEU A 565 11.88 -18.37 -17.51
CA LEU A 565 11.32 -17.19 -16.85
C LEU A 565 10.08 -16.65 -17.60
N SER A 566 9.65 -17.30 -18.68
CA SER A 566 8.61 -16.78 -19.58
C SER A 566 7.22 -16.66 -18.93
N ALA A 567 6.99 -17.41 -17.85
CA ALA A 567 5.74 -17.39 -17.08
C ALA A 567 5.71 -16.33 -15.97
N TRP A 568 6.80 -15.60 -15.75
CA TRP A 568 6.88 -14.58 -14.71
C TRP A 568 6.05 -13.34 -15.06
N THR A 569 5.48 -12.72 -14.03
CA THR A 569 4.72 -11.47 -14.16
C THR A 569 5.40 -10.34 -13.40
N PHE A 570 5.14 -9.10 -13.81
CA PHE A 570 5.86 -7.94 -13.31
C PHE A 570 4.90 -6.82 -12.95
N SER A 571 5.08 -6.21 -11.79
CA SER A 571 4.42 -4.98 -11.35
C SER A 571 5.45 -3.99 -10.83
N ASP A 572 5.25 -2.70 -11.10
CA ASP A 572 6.17 -1.63 -10.69
C ASP A 572 7.63 -1.85 -11.11
N TRP A 573 7.85 -2.62 -12.18
CA TRP A 573 9.17 -2.93 -12.70
C TRP A 573 9.73 -1.79 -13.55
N ASN A 574 10.90 -1.28 -13.16
CA ASN A 574 11.60 -0.27 -13.93
C ASN A 574 12.14 -0.87 -15.23
N VAL A 575 11.78 -0.29 -16.37
CA VAL A 575 12.20 -0.74 -17.72
C VAL A 575 13.73 -0.70 -17.93
N ASN A 576 14.46 0.01 -17.08
CA ASN A 576 15.92 0.05 -17.08
C ASN A 576 16.58 -1.00 -16.17
N THR A 577 15.79 -1.83 -15.50
CA THR A 577 16.26 -2.94 -14.68
C THR A 577 16.39 -4.21 -15.52
N ALA A 578 17.48 -4.97 -15.33
CA ALA A 578 17.63 -6.27 -15.98
C ALA A 578 17.48 -7.43 -15.00
N ILE A 579 16.92 -8.55 -15.48
CA ILE A 579 17.20 -9.86 -14.89
C ILE A 579 18.46 -10.40 -15.55
N ILE A 580 19.44 -10.82 -14.75
CA ILE A 580 20.73 -11.33 -15.20
C ILE A 580 20.81 -12.81 -14.86
N VAL A 581 20.88 -13.67 -15.88
CA VAL A 581 21.05 -15.12 -15.69
C VAL A 581 22.48 -15.51 -16.04
N GLN A 582 23.23 -16.01 -15.06
CA GLN A 582 24.62 -16.43 -15.19
C GLN A 582 24.74 -17.96 -15.26
N GLY A 583 25.10 -18.47 -16.44
CA GLY A 583 25.35 -19.89 -16.69
C GLY A 583 26.68 -20.39 -16.15
N GLY A 584 26.73 -21.69 -15.85
CA GLY A 584 27.98 -22.42 -15.60
C GLY A 584 28.59 -22.97 -16.90
N GLY A 585 29.82 -23.48 -16.86
CA GLY A 585 30.55 -23.90 -18.08
C GLY A 585 30.10 -25.20 -18.79
N GLY A 586 28.82 -25.59 -18.69
CA GLY A 586 28.22 -26.68 -19.47
C GLY A 586 26.98 -26.19 -20.23
N ALA A 587 26.40 -27.02 -21.10
CA ALA A 587 25.33 -26.61 -22.03
C ALA A 587 24.03 -26.17 -21.33
N GLN A 588 23.72 -24.88 -21.37
CA GLN A 588 22.58 -24.23 -20.73
C GLN A 588 21.35 -24.17 -21.63
N THR A 589 20.17 -24.12 -21.02
CA THR A 589 18.91 -23.82 -21.73
C THR A 589 18.15 -22.76 -20.95
N PHE A 590 18.25 -21.50 -21.37
CA PHE A 590 17.62 -20.36 -20.71
C PHE A 590 16.56 -19.73 -21.59
N THR A 591 15.40 -19.47 -21.01
CA THR A 591 14.35 -18.61 -21.58
C THR A 591 14.13 -17.43 -20.64
N GLY A 592 14.27 -16.23 -21.18
CA GLY A 592 14.05 -14.96 -20.52
C GLY A 592 12.57 -14.70 -20.21
N SER A 593 12.34 -13.52 -19.68
CA SER A 593 11.08 -13.02 -19.19
C SER A 593 10.38 -12.14 -20.24
N SER A 594 9.42 -11.32 -19.81
CA SER A 594 8.81 -10.27 -20.65
C SER A 594 9.46 -8.89 -20.45
N GLN A 595 10.54 -8.84 -19.66
CA GLN A 595 11.31 -7.64 -19.35
C GLN A 595 12.71 -7.75 -19.95
N ARG A 596 13.52 -6.69 -19.76
CA ARG A 596 14.90 -6.70 -20.21
C ARG A 596 15.72 -7.78 -19.51
N ASP A 597 16.28 -8.72 -20.26
CA ASP A 597 17.12 -9.78 -19.73
C ASP A 597 18.58 -9.68 -20.18
N VAL A 598 19.49 -10.23 -19.38
CA VAL A 598 20.87 -10.49 -19.75
C VAL A 598 21.15 -11.97 -19.51
N LEU A 599 21.23 -12.75 -20.58
CA LEU A 599 21.45 -14.19 -20.52
C LEU A 599 22.90 -14.51 -20.88
N LEU A 600 23.63 -15.15 -19.95
CA LEU A 600 25.01 -15.57 -20.14
C LEU A 600 25.09 -17.10 -20.12
N GLY A 601 25.44 -17.75 -21.23
CA GLY A 601 25.64 -19.21 -21.30
C GLY A 601 26.98 -19.67 -20.75
N ALA A 602 28.00 -18.81 -20.86
CA ALA A 602 29.39 -19.00 -20.45
C ALA A 602 30.17 -19.99 -21.31
N GLY A 603 29.94 -21.30 -21.19
CA GLY A 603 30.61 -22.26 -22.06
C GLY A 603 29.84 -23.55 -22.15
N GLY A 604 29.97 -24.26 -23.25
CA GLY A 604 29.03 -25.32 -23.62
C GLY A 604 28.29 -24.92 -24.89
N ASN A 605 27.39 -25.77 -25.37
CA ASN A 605 26.54 -25.41 -26.51
C ASN A 605 25.19 -25.00 -25.95
N ASP A 606 25.01 -23.70 -25.78
CA ASP A 606 23.91 -23.12 -25.02
C ASP A 606 22.70 -22.81 -25.93
N THR A 607 21.51 -22.84 -25.36
CA THR A 607 20.28 -22.37 -26.00
C THR A 607 19.71 -21.23 -25.18
N LEU A 608 19.80 -20.01 -25.69
CA LEU A 608 19.36 -18.78 -25.01
C LEU A 608 18.22 -18.12 -25.80
N ILE A 609 17.09 -17.90 -25.15
CA ILE A 609 15.89 -17.27 -25.73
C ILE A 609 15.58 -16.02 -24.89
N GLY A 610 15.66 -14.82 -25.46
CA GLY A 610 15.35 -13.55 -24.76
C GLY A 610 13.86 -13.38 -24.46
N ALA A 611 13.02 -13.78 -25.41
CA ALA A 611 11.56 -13.69 -25.36
C ALA A 611 11.01 -12.28 -25.66
N ALA A 612 10.54 -11.50 -24.70
CA ALA A 612 10.08 -10.14 -24.97
C ALA A 612 10.83 -9.16 -24.10
N GLY A 613 11.36 -8.09 -24.66
CA GLY A 613 12.28 -7.22 -23.92
C GLY A 613 13.33 -6.62 -24.83
N ASN A 614 14.31 -5.93 -24.27
CA ASN A 614 15.47 -5.46 -25.02
C ASN A 614 16.69 -6.23 -24.55
N ASP A 615 16.81 -7.47 -24.98
CA ASP A 615 17.61 -8.46 -24.27
C ASP A 615 19.08 -8.42 -24.69
N THR A 616 19.95 -8.94 -23.85
CA THR A 616 21.36 -9.15 -24.17
C THR A 616 21.71 -10.62 -24.01
N LEU A 617 22.01 -11.28 -25.11
CA LEU A 617 22.35 -12.69 -25.16
C LEU A 617 23.86 -12.84 -25.40
N ILE A 618 24.54 -13.50 -24.48
CA ILE A 618 25.97 -13.84 -24.53
C ILE A 618 26.06 -15.36 -24.41
N GLY A 619 26.16 -16.05 -25.56
CA GLY A 619 26.32 -17.51 -25.60
C GLY A 619 27.58 -17.93 -24.83
N GLY A 620 28.72 -17.43 -25.27
CA GLY A 620 30.00 -17.68 -24.62
C GLY A 620 30.85 -18.61 -25.49
N LEU A 621 31.60 -19.52 -24.89
CA LEU A 621 32.40 -20.47 -25.65
C LEU A 621 31.60 -21.71 -26.03
N GLY A 622 31.36 -21.92 -27.31
CA GLY A 622 30.78 -23.15 -27.83
C GLY A 622 30.11 -22.91 -29.16
N VAL A 623 29.11 -23.75 -29.46
CA VAL A 623 28.21 -23.52 -30.60
C VAL A 623 26.83 -23.30 -30.03
N ASP A 624 26.44 -22.04 -29.94
CA ASP A 624 25.24 -21.61 -29.23
C ASP A 624 24.08 -21.33 -30.18
N THR A 625 22.86 -21.46 -29.68
CA THR A 625 21.62 -21.07 -30.35
C THR A 625 21.00 -19.91 -29.60
N LEU A 626 20.90 -18.75 -30.25
CA LEU A 626 20.47 -17.49 -29.67
C LEU A 626 19.21 -16.99 -30.37
N THR A 627 18.15 -16.75 -29.62
CA THR A 627 16.87 -16.23 -30.10
C THR A 627 16.56 -14.95 -29.33
N GLY A 628 16.48 -13.80 -30.01
CA GLY A 628 16.20 -12.52 -29.35
C GLY A 628 14.74 -12.45 -28.89
N GLY A 629 13.83 -12.70 -29.83
CA GLY A 629 12.39 -12.57 -29.64
C GLY A 629 11.88 -11.21 -30.10
N THR A 630 11.03 -10.56 -29.30
CA THR A 630 10.46 -9.25 -29.65
C THR A 630 11.15 -8.14 -28.87
N GLY A 631 11.57 -7.09 -29.58
CA GLY A 631 12.13 -5.87 -29.02
C GLY A 631 13.41 -5.52 -29.75
N THR A 632 14.37 -4.88 -29.05
CA THR A 632 15.68 -4.55 -29.63
C THR A 632 16.79 -5.30 -28.91
N ASP A 633 17.24 -6.39 -29.52
CA ASP A 633 18.07 -7.38 -28.85
C ASP A 633 19.54 -7.26 -29.24
N GLY A 634 20.41 -7.62 -28.30
CA GLY A 634 21.86 -7.59 -28.44
C GLY A 634 22.49 -8.96 -28.32
N PHE A 635 23.02 -9.47 -29.43
CA PHE A 635 23.83 -10.69 -29.44
C PHE A 635 25.31 -10.29 -29.31
N ARG A 636 25.96 -10.64 -28.19
CA ARG A 636 27.27 -10.07 -27.85
C ARG A 636 28.29 -11.15 -27.46
N GLY A 637 29.51 -11.00 -27.98
CA GLY A 637 30.65 -11.84 -27.61
C GLY A 637 31.93 -11.39 -28.32
N SER A 638 33.06 -11.98 -27.97
CA SER A 638 34.29 -11.91 -28.76
C SER A 638 34.12 -12.66 -30.09
N ALA A 639 35.02 -12.43 -31.04
CA ALA A 639 35.03 -13.16 -32.31
C ALA A 639 35.17 -14.69 -32.12
N ALA A 640 35.81 -15.12 -31.03
CA ALA A 640 35.94 -16.53 -30.69
C ALA A 640 34.67 -17.12 -30.07
N GLU A 641 33.96 -16.34 -29.25
CA GLU A 641 32.69 -16.75 -28.62
C GLU A 641 31.58 -16.85 -29.66
N LEU A 642 31.44 -15.85 -30.55
CA LEU A 642 30.40 -15.86 -31.61
C LEU A 642 30.66 -16.84 -32.77
N ASN A 643 31.78 -17.56 -32.77
CA ASN A 643 32.18 -18.39 -33.89
C ASN A 643 31.51 -19.76 -33.84
N GLY A 644 30.59 -20.00 -34.78
CA GLY A 644 29.83 -21.24 -34.92
C GLY A 644 28.37 -21.09 -34.50
N ASP A 645 28.05 -20.04 -33.75
CA ASP A 645 26.72 -19.78 -33.21
C ASP A 645 25.65 -19.63 -34.28
N THR A 646 24.40 -19.72 -33.83
CA THR A 646 23.20 -19.51 -34.64
C THR A 646 22.31 -18.47 -33.98
N ILE A 647 22.07 -17.35 -34.67
CA ILE A 647 21.01 -16.39 -34.33
C ILE A 647 19.77 -16.75 -35.14
N THR A 648 18.64 -16.97 -34.48
CA THR A 648 17.46 -17.57 -35.11
C THR A 648 16.47 -16.58 -35.73
N ASP A 649 16.49 -15.32 -35.30
CA ASP A 649 15.41 -14.36 -35.54
C ASP A 649 15.88 -12.89 -35.62
N LEU A 650 17.11 -12.66 -36.11
CA LEU A 650 17.67 -11.31 -36.23
C LEU A 650 16.73 -10.37 -37.01
N SER A 651 16.30 -9.29 -36.36
CA SER A 651 15.30 -8.34 -36.82
C SER A 651 15.81 -6.89 -36.86
N VAL A 652 14.98 -5.97 -37.37
CA VAL A 652 15.35 -4.54 -37.46
C VAL A 652 15.32 -3.92 -36.06
N GLY A 653 16.45 -3.37 -35.63
CA GLY A 653 16.64 -2.86 -34.27
C GLY A 653 17.65 -3.68 -33.48
N ASP A 654 17.77 -4.97 -33.82
CA ASP A 654 18.74 -5.87 -33.21
C ASP A 654 20.18 -5.53 -33.62
N ARG A 655 21.10 -5.99 -32.79
CA ARG A 655 22.54 -5.75 -32.97
C ARG A 655 23.34 -7.01 -32.65
N ILE A 656 24.35 -7.25 -33.48
CA ILE A 656 25.40 -8.24 -33.21
C ILE A 656 26.65 -7.47 -32.84
N VAL A 657 27.20 -7.70 -31.65
CA VAL A 657 28.32 -6.94 -31.08
C VAL A 657 29.53 -7.84 -30.90
N PHE A 658 30.56 -7.60 -31.71
CA PHE A 658 31.88 -8.22 -31.60
C PHE A 658 32.75 -7.38 -30.65
N ALA A 659 32.82 -7.79 -29.39
CA ALA A 659 33.38 -7.00 -28.30
C ALA A 659 34.90 -6.73 -28.42
N ASP A 660 35.64 -7.61 -29.09
CA ASP A 660 37.10 -7.55 -29.27
C ASP A 660 37.53 -7.06 -30.66
N ALA A 661 36.58 -6.68 -31.52
CA ALA A 661 36.85 -6.23 -32.88
C ALA A 661 37.16 -4.73 -32.98
N SER A 662 37.91 -4.34 -34.01
CA SER A 662 38.12 -2.94 -34.39
C SER A 662 37.60 -2.69 -35.79
N LEU A 663 36.83 -1.61 -35.97
CA LEU A 663 36.13 -1.30 -37.22
C LEU A 663 37.08 -1.24 -38.43
N GLY A 664 38.29 -0.71 -38.27
CA GLY A 664 39.26 -0.57 -39.36
C GLY A 664 39.88 -1.89 -39.84
N SER A 665 39.77 -2.96 -39.07
CA SER A 665 40.30 -4.30 -39.42
C SER A 665 39.22 -5.37 -39.53
N PHE A 666 37.98 -5.03 -39.20
CA PHE A 666 36.86 -5.98 -39.19
C PHE A 666 36.27 -6.13 -40.59
N ASN A 667 36.56 -7.27 -41.22
CA ASN A 667 35.94 -7.65 -42.48
C ASN A 667 34.81 -8.64 -42.22
N PHE A 668 33.70 -8.48 -42.93
CA PHE A 668 32.60 -9.43 -42.93
C PHE A 668 31.97 -9.57 -44.31
N SER A 669 31.31 -10.69 -44.56
CA SER A 669 30.50 -10.95 -45.76
C SER A 669 29.34 -11.86 -45.40
N LEU A 670 28.20 -11.67 -46.06
CA LEU A 670 27.03 -12.52 -45.88
C LEU A 670 26.85 -13.40 -47.13
N SER A 671 26.80 -14.72 -46.95
CA SER A 671 26.57 -15.69 -48.02
C SER A 671 25.42 -16.62 -47.62
N GLY A 672 24.25 -16.44 -48.24
CA GLY A 672 23.02 -17.09 -47.78
C GLY A 672 22.70 -16.66 -46.35
N SER A 673 22.55 -17.63 -45.45
CA SER A 673 22.37 -17.40 -44.00
C SER A 673 23.69 -17.31 -43.23
N THR A 674 24.86 -17.52 -43.85
CA THR A 674 26.14 -17.54 -43.13
C THR A 674 26.82 -16.18 -43.21
N LEU A 675 26.96 -15.52 -42.06
CA LEU A 675 27.81 -14.35 -41.88
C LEU A 675 29.25 -14.82 -41.62
N ASN A 676 30.14 -14.59 -42.58
CA ASN A 676 31.57 -14.78 -42.40
C ASN A 676 32.18 -13.49 -41.89
N PHE A 677 33.04 -13.54 -40.87
CA PHE A 677 33.72 -12.37 -40.32
C PHE A 677 35.17 -12.68 -39.99
N THR A 678 35.94 -11.64 -39.66
CA THR A 678 37.35 -11.79 -39.28
C THR A 678 37.45 -12.51 -37.95
N GLY A 679 37.70 -13.82 -37.99
CA GLY A 679 37.81 -14.66 -36.79
C GLY A 679 36.87 -15.87 -36.79
N GLY A 680 35.86 -15.93 -37.68
CA GLY A 680 34.90 -17.02 -37.65
C GLY A 680 33.70 -16.87 -38.59
N SER A 681 32.66 -17.65 -38.32
CA SER A 681 31.37 -17.55 -39.01
C SER A 681 30.20 -17.70 -38.05
N LEU A 682 29.10 -17.03 -38.33
CA LEU A 682 27.84 -17.07 -37.58
C LEU A 682 26.70 -17.44 -38.54
N THR A 683 25.76 -18.27 -38.08
CA THR A 683 24.54 -18.58 -38.85
C THR A 683 23.42 -17.63 -38.45
N LEU A 684 22.83 -16.94 -39.43
CA LEU A 684 21.71 -16.03 -39.26
C LEU A 684 20.48 -16.62 -39.96
N GLN A 685 19.53 -17.12 -39.19
CA GLN A 685 18.27 -17.64 -39.71
C GLN A 685 17.22 -16.53 -39.80
N ASN A 686 16.21 -16.73 -40.65
CA ASN A 686 15.05 -15.85 -40.80
C ASN A 686 15.36 -14.36 -41.06
N LEU A 687 16.53 -14.07 -41.65
CA LEU A 687 16.93 -12.72 -42.06
C LEU A 687 15.83 -12.03 -42.90
N PRO A 688 15.35 -10.84 -42.50
CA PRO A 688 14.36 -10.09 -43.27
C PRO A 688 14.90 -9.76 -44.67
N SER A 689 14.08 -10.05 -45.70
CA SER A 689 14.49 -9.87 -47.10
C SER A 689 14.69 -8.39 -47.45
N GLY A 690 15.79 -8.03 -48.12
CA GLY A 690 16.06 -6.65 -48.55
C GLY A 690 16.78 -5.77 -47.53
N MET A 691 17.26 -6.36 -46.44
CA MET A 691 18.11 -5.68 -45.45
C MET A 691 19.59 -5.99 -45.71
N LYS A 692 20.47 -5.05 -45.37
CA LYS A 692 21.93 -5.21 -45.38
C LYS A 692 22.46 -5.07 -43.95
N LEU A 693 23.49 -5.86 -43.63
CA LEU A 693 24.27 -5.65 -42.41
C LEU A 693 25.23 -4.47 -42.59
N VAL A 694 25.12 -3.48 -41.70
CA VAL A 694 26.00 -2.31 -41.66
C VAL A 694 26.85 -2.39 -40.40
N ALA A 695 28.16 -2.20 -40.56
CA ALA A 695 29.10 -2.16 -39.46
C ALA A 695 29.28 -0.73 -38.94
N SER A 696 29.33 -0.59 -37.62
CA SER A 696 29.68 0.65 -36.94
C SER A 696 30.56 0.36 -35.71
N ALA A 697 31.29 1.36 -35.24
CA ALA A 697 32.07 1.25 -34.02
C ALA A 697 31.17 1.37 -32.80
N VAL A 698 31.45 0.59 -31.75
CA VAL A 698 30.71 0.65 -30.48
C VAL A 698 31.44 1.55 -29.48
N SER A 699 30.68 2.37 -28.76
CA SER A 699 31.16 3.12 -27.60
C SER A 699 31.75 2.15 -26.56
N GLY A 700 33.05 2.25 -26.28
CA GLY A 700 33.76 1.35 -25.35
C GLY A 700 34.59 0.24 -26.01
N GLY A 701 34.63 0.19 -27.36
CA GLY A 701 35.39 -0.82 -28.11
C GLY A 701 34.49 -1.92 -28.69
N GLY A 702 34.89 -2.48 -29.82
CA GLY A 702 34.11 -3.46 -30.57
C GLY A 702 33.53 -2.95 -31.88
N VAL A 703 32.98 -3.88 -32.66
CA VAL A 703 32.21 -3.61 -33.88
C VAL A 703 30.79 -4.13 -33.73
N MET A 704 29.83 -3.29 -34.07
CA MET A 704 28.42 -3.66 -34.12
C MET A 704 27.98 -3.85 -35.57
N LEU A 705 27.22 -4.91 -35.82
CA LEU A 705 26.45 -5.10 -37.05
C LEU A 705 24.96 -4.90 -36.75
N GLN A 706 24.29 -4.13 -37.61
CA GLN A 706 22.84 -3.93 -37.55
C GLN A 706 22.22 -4.16 -38.93
N LEU A 707 20.96 -4.60 -38.93
CA LEU A 707 20.15 -4.58 -40.13
C LEU A 707 19.75 -3.15 -40.46
N ALA A 708 20.16 -2.69 -41.64
CA ALA A 708 19.65 -1.48 -42.26
C ALA A 708 18.84 -1.88 -43.49
N ALA A 709 17.73 -1.18 -43.73
CA ALA A 709 17.11 -1.23 -45.04
C ALA A 709 18.20 -0.91 -46.08
N ALA A 710 18.24 -1.64 -47.18
CA ALA A 710 18.92 -1.12 -48.35
C ALA A 710 18.33 0.27 -48.58
N SER A 711 19.12 1.33 -48.40
CA SER A 711 18.67 2.69 -48.67
C SER A 711 18.18 2.68 -50.10
N VAL A 712 16.86 2.68 -50.30
CA VAL A 712 16.28 3.10 -51.56
C VAL A 712 16.66 4.57 -51.60
N PRO A 713 17.53 4.99 -52.51
CA PRO A 713 17.73 6.41 -52.68
C PRO A 713 16.36 7.04 -52.96
N GLY A 714 16.06 8.18 -52.34
CA GLY A 714 14.84 8.93 -52.66
C GLY A 714 14.72 9.09 -54.18
N ALA A 715 13.49 9.16 -54.70
CA ALA A 715 13.22 9.32 -56.12
C ALA A 715 14.14 10.39 -56.71
N PHE A 716 15.21 9.96 -57.39
CA PHE A 716 16.03 10.89 -58.14
C PHE A 716 15.35 11.01 -59.49
N ASN A 717 14.77 12.18 -59.75
CA ASN A 717 14.62 12.62 -61.13
C ASN A 717 16.04 12.90 -61.66
N ALA A 718 16.81 11.83 -61.89
CA ALA A 718 18.21 11.89 -62.25
C ALA A 718 18.32 12.16 -63.75
N ASP A 719 18.07 13.38 -64.20
CA ASP A 719 18.24 13.76 -65.61
C ASP A 719 19.70 14.19 -65.84
N PHE A 720 20.59 13.24 -66.12
CA PHE A 720 22.02 13.55 -66.27
C PHE A 720 22.32 14.35 -67.53
N ASN A 721 21.41 14.34 -68.52
CA ASN A 721 21.64 14.88 -69.84
C ASN A 721 20.82 16.15 -70.17
N GLY A 722 19.79 16.45 -69.38
CA GLY A 722 18.96 17.65 -69.42
C GLY A 722 17.79 17.57 -70.41
N ASP A 723 17.30 16.35 -70.72
CA ASP A 723 16.25 16.13 -71.71
C ASP A 723 14.83 16.02 -71.13
N GLY A 724 14.70 16.26 -69.82
CA GLY A 724 13.48 16.23 -69.05
C GLY A 724 12.99 14.83 -68.69
N ARG A 725 13.83 13.79 -68.83
CA ARG A 725 13.52 12.41 -68.43
C ARG A 725 14.54 11.91 -67.41
N SER A 726 14.08 11.05 -66.52
CA SER A 726 14.97 10.41 -65.55
C SER A 726 15.86 9.34 -66.21
N ASP A 727 17.14 9.42 -65.95
CA ASP A 727 18.20 8.47 -66.33
C ASP A 727 18.54 7.54 -65.16
N VAL A 728 19.40 6.54 -65.40
CA VAL A 728 19.84 5.56 -64.36
C VAL A 728 21.35 5.48 -64.34
N PHE A 729 21.97 5.61 -63.16
CA PHE A 729 23.39 5.36 -62.98
C PHE A 729 23.63 3.98 -62.38
N TRP A 730 24.58 3.24 -62.95
CA TRP A 730 24.94 1.89 -62.54
C TRP A 730 26.37 1.87 -62.02
N ARG A 731 26.55 1.14 -60.93
CA ARG A 731 27.88 0.77 -60.43
C ARG A 731 27.89 -0.70 -60.05
N ASN A 732 29.03 -1.35 -60.27
CA ASN A 732 29.23 -2.73 -59.84
C ASN A 732 30.23 -2.83 -58.66
N ASP A 733 30.33 -4.02 -58.06
CA ASP A 733 31.16 -4.26 -56.87
C ASP A 733 32.66 -4.13 -57.11
N ASN A 734 33.11 -4.22 -58.37
CA ASN A 734 34.51 -4.02 -58.73
C ASN A 734 34.84 -2.57 -59.15
N GLY A 735 33.88 -1.66 -58.96
CA GLY A 735 34.04 -0.22 -59.15
C GLY A 735 33.76 0.28 -60.56
N TRP A 736 33.43 -0.57 -61.52
CA TRP A 736 32.99 -0.12 -62.85
C TRP A 736 31.67 0.64 -62.78
N ILE A 737 31.57 1.67 -63.63
CA ILE A 737 30.40 2.53 -63.75
C ILE A 737 29.87 2.59 -65.20
N THR A 738 28.58 2.79 -65.36
CA THR A 738 27.89 3.15 -66.62
C THR A 738 26.61 3.92 -66.26
N SER A 739 26.02 4.67 -67.18
CA SER A 739 24.66 5.22 -67.01
C SER A 739 23.80 4.84 -68.22
N TRP A 740 22.48 4.86 -68.06
CA TRP A 740 21.50 4.66 -69.12
C TRP A 740 20.54 5.84 -69.18
N LEU A 741 20.32 6.39 -70.37
CA LEU A 741 19.51 7.59 -70.61
C LEU A 741 18.06 7.24 -70.96
N GLY A 742 17.09 7.92 -70.35
CA GLY A 742 15.65 7.73 -70.55
C GLY A 742 15.18 8.09 -71.97
N GLN A 743 14.23 7.34 -72.53
CA GLN A 743 13.75 7.53 -73.91
C GLN A 743 12.30 8.02 -74.00
N ALA A 744 12.00 8.80 -75.04
CA ALA A 744 10.65 9.27 -75.32
C ALA A 744 9.69 8.09 -75.58
N GLY A 745 8.76 7.85 -74.64
CA GLY A 745 7.82 6.72 -74.63
C GLY A 745 8.11 5.61 -73.61
N GLY A 746 9.11 5.78 -72.73
CA GLY A 746 9.54 4.79 -71.74
C GLY A 746 10.77 3.96 -72.18
N GLY A 747 11.47 3.34 -71.23
CA GLY A 747 12.70 2.56 -71.45
C GLY A 747 14.00 3.38 -71.49
N PHE A 748 15.14 2.70 -71.69
CA PHE A 748 16.49 3.30 -71.56
C PHE A 748 17.46 2.94 -72.70
N VAL A 749 18.43 3.81 -72.99
CA VAL A 749 19.59 3.55 -73.88
C VAL A 749 20.91 3.73 -73.12
N GLY A 750 21.95 2.95 -73.41
CA GLY A 750 23.24 3.12 -72.73
C GLY A 750 23.93 4.46 -73.03
N ASP A 751 24.38 5.16 -71.99
CA ASP A 751 25.20 6.37 -72.11
C ASP A 751 26.65 6.00 -72.45
N THR A 752 27.05 6.26 -73.68
CA THR A 752 28.42 5.97 -74.13
C THR A 752 29.48 6.90 -73.55
N ALA A 753 29.08 8.00 -72.90
CA ALA A 753 29.98 8.97 -72.29
C ALA A 753 30.41 8.57 -70.85
N VAL A 754 29.72 7.60 -70.23
CA VAL A 754 30.08 7.08 -68.89
C VAL A 754 30.72 5.71 -69.00
N GLY A 755 31.96 5.61 -68.54
CA GLY A 755 32.70 4.35 -68.47
C GLY A 755 34.03 4.49 -67.74
N GLY A 756 34.45 3.43 -67.06
CA GLY A 756 35.69 3.40 -66.27
C GLY A 756 35.48 2.76 -64.90
N VAL A 757 36.51 2.82 -64.05
CA VAL A 757 36.51 2.24 -62.69
C VAL A 757 36.74 3.34 -61.67
N VAL A 758 35.81 3.48 -60.73
CA VAL A 758 35.93 4.29 -59.52
C VAL A 758 36.29 3.38 -58.35
N PRO A 759 37.35 3.67 -57.56
CA PRO A 759 37.77 2.84 -56.44
C PRO A 759 36.61 2.46 -55.50
N THR A 760 36.61 1.23 -55.00
CA THR A 760 35.48 0.61 -54.31
C THR A 760 35.13 1.30 -52.98
N ASP A 761 36.10 1.98 -52.36
CA ASP A 761 35.92 2.78 -51.16
C ASP A 761 35.10 4.06 -51.40
N TRP A 762 35.02 4.54 -52.63
CA TRP A 762 34.14 5.66 -53.02
C TRP A 762 32.73 5.16 -53.33
N LYS A 763 31.73 5.89 -52.85
CA LYS A 763 30.30 5.61 -52.99
C LYS A 763 29.60 6.90 -53.43
N VAL A 764 28.61 6.80 -54.32
CA VAL A 764 27.71 7.93 -54.56
C VAL A 764 26.87 8.11 -53.30
N ALA A 765 26.96 9.30 -52.71
CA ALA A 765 26.25 9.67 -51.50
C ALA A 765 25.05 10.59 -51.77
N GLY A 766 24.95 11.16 -52.98
CA GLY A 766 23.78 11.91 -53.41
C GLY A 766 23.75 12.16 -54.92
N VAL A 767 22.55 12.39 -55.44
CA VAL A 767 22.28 12.78 -56.83
C VAL A 767 21.30 13.95 -56.81
N GLY A 768 21.54 14.98 -57.62
CA GLY A 768 20.71 16.18 -57.70
C GLY A 768 21.34 17.27 -58.56
N ASP A 769 20.58 18.25 -59.03
CA ASP A 769 21.11 19.41 -59.78
C ASP A 769 21.72 20.42 -58.80
N PHE A 770 22.95 20.18 -58.36
CA PHE A 770 23.60 20.98 -57.32
C PHE A 770 24.04 22.36 -57.82
N ASN A 771 24.11 22.55 -59.14
CA ASN A 771 24.67 23.75 -59.76
C ASN A 771 23.61 24.62 -60.49
N GLY A 772 22.41 24.09 -60.74
CA GLY A 772 21.23 24.75 -61.31
C GLY A 772 21.23 24.82 -62.84
N ASP A 773 21.91 23.90 -63.50
CA ASP A 773 22.06 23.90 -64.96
C ASP A 773 21.05 23.01 -65.70
N GLY A 774 20.09 22.46 -64.94
CA GLY A 774 19.02 21.58 -65.39
C GLY A 774 19.46 20.14 -65.61
N ARG A 775 20.63 19.74 -65.08
CA ARG A 775 21.13 18.37 -65.13
C ARG A 775 21.47 17.88 -63.74
N SER A 776 21.19 16.62 -63.47
CA SER A 776 21.59 15.99 -62.22
C SER A 776 23.11 15.74 -62.18
N ASP A 777 23.69 16.03 -61.03
CA ASP A 777 25.09 15.84 -60.68
C ASP A 777 25.23 14.65 -59.72
N LEU A 778 26.45 14.13 -59.53
CA LEU A 778 26.77 13.05 -58.59
C LEU A 778 27.67 13.56 -57.46
N PHE A 779 27.24 13.39 -56.22
CA PHE A 779 28.06 13.64 -55.04
C PHE A 779 28.64 12.32 -54.52
N TRP A 780 29.95 12.28 -54.35
CA TRP A 780 30.73 11.10 -53.98
C TRP A 780 31.32 11.25 -52.58
N ARG A 781 31.40 10.14 -51.86
CA ARG A 781 32.07 10.05 -50.56
C ARG A 781 32.83 8.74 -50.42
N ASN A 782 34.03 8.78 -49.88
CA ASN A 782 34.80 7.57 -49.58
C ASN A 782 34.71 7.11 -48.12
N ASP A 783 35.17 5.88 -47.87
CA ASP A 783 35.23 5.28 -46.52
C ASP A 783 36.11 6.08 -45.54
N SER A 784 37.06 6.88 -46.05
CA SER A 784 37.87 7.83 -45.25
C SER A 784 37.18 9.20 -45.07
N ALA A 785 35.88 9.29 -45.33
CA ALA A 785 35.05 10.47 -45.13
C ALA A 785 35.37 11.67 -46.06
N THR A 786 36.21 11.49 -47.07
CA THR A 786 36.51 12.48 -48.10
C THR A 786 35.35 12.59 -49.09
N VAL A 787 35.04 13.80 -49.53
CA VAL A 787 33.95 14.07 -50.48
C VAL A 787 34.46 14.65 -51.81
N SER A 788 33.69 14.43 -52.88
CA SER A 788 33.90 14.98 -54.23
C SER A 788 32.54 15.12 -54.92
N SER A 789 32.41 15.96 -55.94
CA SER A 789 31.19 16.06 -56.75
C SER A 789 31.56 16.03 -58.24
N TRP A 790 30.69 15.47 -59.07
CA TRP A 790 30.83 15.36 -60.52
C TRP A 790 29.58 15.96 -61.19
N LEU A 791 29.78 17.01 -62.00
CA LEU A 791 28.71 17.75 -62.64
C LEU A 791 28.26 17.10 -63.96
N GLY A 792 26.95 16.96 -64.16
CA GLY A 792 26.33 16.40 -65.37
C GLY A 792 26.63 17.22 -66.63
N GLN A 793 26.74 16.56 -67.78
CA GLN A 793 27.08 17.19 -69.05
C GLN A 793 25.96 17.05 -70.08
N ALA A 794 25.81 18.06 -70.94
CA ALA A 794 24.82 18.05 -72.00
C ALA A 794 25.04 16.85 -72.94
N GLY A 795 24.04 15.96 -73.05
CA GLY A 795 24.10 14.74 -73.85
C GLY A 795 24.68 13.50 -73.15
N GLY A 796 24.89 13.55 -71.82
CA GLY A 796 25.40 12.44 -71.00
C GLY A 796 26.85 12.61 -70.54
N GLY A 797 27.28 11.84 -69.54
CA GLY A 797 28.61 11.96 -68.93
C GLY A 797 28.73 13.01 -67.81
N PHE A 798 29.91 13.05 -67.17
CA PHE A 798 30.19 13.92 -66.01
C PHE A 798 31.58 14.58 -66.06
N ILE A 799 31.74 15.74 -65.43
CA ILE A 799 33.02 16.43 -65.19
C ILE A 799 33.24 16.66 -63.70
N GLY A 800 34.48 16.54 -63.19
CA GLY A 800 34.74 16.77 -61.77
C GLY A 800 34.48 18.22 -61.32
N ASP A 801 33.73 18.40 -60.24
CA ASP A 801 33.49 19.67 -59.57
C ASP A 801 34.69 20.03 -58.68
N SER A 802 35.52 20.96 -59.14
CA SER A 802 36.68 21.43 -58.38
C SER A 802 36.33 22.27 -57.14
N ALA A 803 35.06 22.70 -56.99
CA ALA A 803 34.59 23.46 -55.83
C ALA A 803 34.25 22.56 -54.64
N VAL A 804 34.18 21.23 -54.83
CA VAL A 804 33.88 20.26 -53.78
C VAL A 804 35.14 19.48 -53.40
N GLY A 805 35.52 19.57 -52.13
CA GLY A 805 36.62 18.81 -51.54
C GLY A 805 36.67 18.96 -50.02
N GLY A 806 37.43 18.08 -49.37
CA GLY A 806 37.56 18.04 -47.91
C GLY A 806 36.96 16.78 -47.29
N THR A 807 36.76 16.80 -45.97
CA THR A 807 36.26 15.65 -45.20
C THR A 807 35.03 16.04 -44.40
N VAL A 808 34.00 15.20 -44.46
CA VAL A 808 32.82 15.28 -43.58
C VAL A 808 32.93 14.13 -42.59
N GLY A 809 32.72 14.34 -41.29
CA GLY A 809 32.85 13.28 -40.27
C GLY A 809 31.94 12.08 -40.55
N ALA A 810 32.43 10.85 -40.32
CA ALA A 810 31.69 9.62 -40.62
C ALA A 810 30.36 9.49 -39.85
N ASP A 811 30.25 10.21 -38.72
CA ASP A 811 29.03 10.36 -37.93
C ASP A 811 27.93 11.15 -38.64
N TRP A 812 28.28 12.00 -39.62
CA TRP A 812 27.33 12.77 -40.42
C TRP A 812 26.83 12.01 -41.65
N LYS A 813 25.51 11.94 -41.79
CA LYS A 813 24.76 11.27 -42.86
C LYS A 813 23.96 12.30 -43.64
N ILE A 814 23.91 12.15 -44.97
CA ILE A 814 22.94 12.88 -45.81
C ILE A 814 21.61 12.18 -45.58
N THR A 815 20.63 12.90 -45.05
CA THR A 815 19.28 12.36 -44.79
C THR A 815 18.22 13.02 -45.68
N GLY A 816 18.59 14.02 -46.48
CA GLY A 816 17.72 14.62 -47.48
C GLY A 816 18.50 15.33 -48.57
N ILE A 817 17.94 15.31 -49.79
CA ILE A 817 18.44 16.04 -50.96
C ILE A 817 17.23 16.69 -51.63
N GLY A 818 17.34 17.97 -51.96
CA GLY A 818 16.31 18.72 -52.69
C GLY A 818 16.52 20.23 -52.57
N ASP A 819 15.89 21.01 -53.43
CA ASP A 819 15.92 22.48 -53.38
C ASP A 819 15.12 23.02 -52.17
N PHE A 820 15.77 23.13 -51.01
CA PHE A 820 15.11 23.53 -49.76
C PHE A 820 14.81 25.03 -49.70
N ASN A 821 15.47 25.84 -50.55
CA ASN A 821 15.39 27.30 -50.51
C ASN A 821 14.67 27.93 -51.73
N GLY A 822 14.40 27.15 -52.76
CA GLY A 822 13.65 27.52 -53.96
C GLY A 822 14.48 28.29 -54.98
N ASP A 823 15.80 28.12 -54.99
CA ASP A 823 16.71 28.82 -55.89
C ASP A 823 17.08 28.04 -57.16
N GLY A 824 16.44 26.89 -57.35
CA GLY A 824 16.58 26.00 -58.50
C GLY A 824 17.80 25.10 -58.41
N ARG A 825 18.37 24.88 -57.22
CA ARG A 825 19.51 23.98 -56.99
C ARG A 825 19.21 23.03 -55.85
N ASP A 826 19.59 21.78 -56.03
CA ASP A 826 19.43 20.79 -54.96
C ASP A 826 20.44 21.05 -53.83
N ASP A 827 19.93 20.97 -52.61
CA ASP A 827 20.67 21.17 -51.38
C ASP A 827 20.81 19.85 -50.61
N PHE A 828 21.73 19.77 -49.65
CA PHE A 828 21.84 18.64 -48.72
C PHE A 828 21.31 18.97 -47.33
N PHE A 829 20.53 18.06 -46.76
CA PHE A 829 20.23 18.04 -45.33
C PHE A 829 21.08 16.96 -44.66
N TRP A 830 21.92 17.39 -43.72
CA TRP A 830 22.86 16.55 -42.99
C TRP A 830 22.43 16.35 -41.56
N ARG A 831 22.61 15.13 -41.05
CA ARG A 831 22.38 14.80 -39.65
C ARG A 831 23.43 13.85 -39.12
N ASN A 832 23.89 14.07 -37.90
CA ASN A 832 24.86 13.18 -37.25
C ASN A 832 24.24 12.18 -36.26
N ASP A 833 25.04 11.22 -35.80
CA ASP A 833 24.62 10.18 -34.85
C ASP A 833 24.13 10.71 -33.50
N SER A 834 24.57 11.90 -33.07
CA SER A 834 24.04 12.57 -31.86
C SER A 834 22.74 13.35 -32.10
N GLY A 835 22.21 13.30 -33.32
CA GLY A 835 21.01 14.03 -33.72
C GLY A 835 21.25 15.48 -34.13
N ALA A 836 22.50 15.95 -34.20
CA ALA A 836 22.83 17.30 -34.67
C ALA A 836 22.54 17.45 -36.17
N ILE A 837 22.01 18.60 -36.58
CA ILE A 837 21.60 18.85 -37.97
C ILE A 837 22.31 20.06 -38.59
N THR A 838 22.49 20.03 -39.90
CA THR A 838 22.91 21.19 -40.71
C THR A 838 22.43 21.03 -42.16
N SER A 839 22.38 22.11 -42.92
CA SER A 839 22.09 22.05 -44.36
C SER A 839 23.21 22.71 -45.17
N TRP A 840 23.49 22.15 -46.34
CA TRP A 840 24.44 22.68 -47.32
C TRP A 840 23.70 23.07 -48.59
N LEU A 841 23.71 24.36 -48.91
CA LEU A 841 23.02 24.97 -50.04
C LEU A 841 23.88 24.95 -51.31
N GLY A 842 23.32 24.43 -52.41
CA GLY A 842 23.97 24.37 -53.72
C GLY A 842 24.35 25.75 -54.25
N GLN A 843 25.49 25.86 -54.92
CA GLN A 843 25.99 27.12 -55.46
C GLN A 843 26.03 27.11 -57.00
N ALA A 844 25.74 28.26 -57.59
CA ALA A 844 25.84 28.43 -59.04
C ALA A 844 27.27 28.12 -59.52
N GLY A 845 27.39 27.11 -60.38
CA GLY A 845 28.68 26.63 -60.92
C GLY A 845 29.41 25.56 -60.11
N GLY A 846 28.77 24.98 -59.09
CA GLY A 846 29.30 23.88 -58.27
C GLY A 846 29.69 24.30 -56.84
N GLY A 847 29.83 23.33 -55.93
CA GLY A 847 30.11 23.55 -54.52
C GLY A 847 28.88 23.88 -53.65
N PHE A 848 29.11 24.00 -52.33
CA PHE A 848 28.05 24.20 -51.33
C PHE A 848 28.41 25.24 -50.26
N THR A 849 27.41 25.90 -49.69
CA THR A 849 27.57 26.78 -48.51
C THR A 849 26.63 26.39 -47.39
N GLY A 850 26.98 26.64 -46.12
CA GLY A 850 26.07 26.29 -45.01
C GLY A 850 24.83 27.18 -44.97
N ALA A 851 23.64 26.58 -44.78
CA ALA A 851 22.39 27.33 -44.62
C ALA A 851 22.37 28.09 -43.29
N ALA A 852 22.03 29.38 -43.34
CA ALA A 852 21.90 30.19 -42.13
C ALA A 852 20.63 29.81 -41.36
N GLY A 853 20.78 29.37 -40.11
CA GLY A 853 19.64 29.05 -39.22
C GLY A 853 19.26 27.56 -39.16
N VAL A 854 19.98 26.67 -39.86
CA VAL A 854 19.86 25.21 -39.66
C VAL A 854 20.95 24.75 -38.70
N GLY A 855 20.55 24.47 -37.46
CA GLY A 855 21.42 23.98 -36.39
C GLY A 855 20.62 23.57 -35.17
N GLY A 856 21.25 22.83 -34.26
CA GLY A 856 20.60 22.23 -33.09
C GLY A 856 20.58 20.71 -33.17
N THR A 857 19.83 20.08 -32.27
CA THR A 857 19.70 18.62 -32.17
C THR A 857 18.24 18.21 -32.24
N VAL A 858 17.97 17.17 -33.03
CA VAL A 858 16.69 16.48 -33.09
C VAL A 858 16.88 15.11 -32.45
N SER A 859 16.00 14.71 -31.52
CA SER A 859 16.11 13.40 -30.84
C SER A 859 16.28 12.26 -31.85
N THR A 860 17.12 11.29 -31.51
CA THR A 860 17.47 10.14 -32.37
C THR A 860 16.26 9.26 -32.71
N ASP A 861 15.20 9.34 -31.92
CA ASP A 861 13.94 8.59 -32.15
C ASP A 861 13.14 9.14 -33.34
N TRP A 862 13.44 10.36 -33.80
CA TRP A 862 12.90 10.92 -35.04
C TRP A 862 13.83 10.61 -36.20
N LYS A 863 13.29 10.23 -37.36
CA LYS A 863 14.02 9.91 -38.60
C LYS A 863 13.40 10.69 -39.77
N VAL A 864 14.22 11.25 -40.66
CA VAL A 864 13.72 11.79 -41.94
C VAL A 864 13.26 10.60 -42.77
N LEU A 865 11.99 10.61 -43.10
CA LEU A 865 11.33 9.56 -43.86
C LEU A 865 11.33 9.88 -45.36
N ALA A 866 11.01 11.12 -45.75
CA ALA A 866 10.94 11.53 -47.16
C ALA A 866 11.35 12.98 -47.37
N VAL A 867 11.70 13.31 -48.61
CA VAL A 867 11.92 14.68 -49.09
C VAL A 867 11.06 14.89 -50.33
N GLY A 868 10.46 16.07 -50.46
CA GLY A 868 9.66 16.46 -51.63
C GLY A 868 8.88 17.75 -51.37
N ASP A 869 8.40 18.40 -52.42
CA ASP A 869 7.51 19.57 -52.28
C ASP A 869 6.11 19.07 -51.88
N PHE A 870 5.78 19.11 -50.58
CA PHE A 870 4.51 18.59 -50.08
C PHE A 870 3.41 19.65 -50.05
N ASN A 871 3.76 20.94 -50.19
CA ASN A 871 2.82 22.06 -50.07
C ASN A 871 2.66 22.89 -51.36
N GLY A 872 3.39 22.54 -52.42
CA GLY A 872 3.34 23.14 -53.76
C GLY A 872 3.97 24.52 -53.84
N ASP A 873 4.90 24.84 -52.93
CA ASP A 873 5.56 26.14 -52.89
C ASP A 873 6.90 26.21 -53.66
N ALA A 874 7.17 25.14 -54.41
CA ALA A 874 8.37 24.87 -55.21
C ALA A 874 9.65 24.75 -54.37
N ARG A 875 9.55 24.50 -53.06
CA ARG A 875 10.67 24.09 -52.21
C ARG A 875 10.47 22.67 -51.72
N ALA A 876 11.57 21.95 -51.59
CA ALA A 876 11.56 20.66 -50.93
C ALA A 876 11.27 20.82 -49.43
N ASP A 877 10.42 19.94 -48.91
CA ASP A 877 10.08 19.79 -47.50
C ASP A 877 10.67 18.46 -46.97
N LEU A 878 10.75 18.31 -45.64
CA LEU A 878 11.16 17.07 -44.97
C LEU A 878 9.99 16.46 -44.21
N LEU A 879 9.68 15.19 -44.49
CA LEU A 879 8.76 14.39 -43.68
C LEU A 879 9.56 13.61 -42.64
N TRP A 880 9.22 13.76 -41.37
CA TRP A 880 9.82 13.07 -40.24
C TRP A 880 8.87 12.02 -39.67
N ARG A 881 9.43 10.91 -39.16
CA ARG A 881 8.71 9.89 -38.40
C ARG A 881 9.42 9.58 -37.09
N ASN A 882 8.69 9.54 -35.99
CA ASN A 882 9.16 9.08 -34.70
C ASN A 882 8.97 7.56 -34.57
N ASP A 883 9.81 6.91 -33.76
CA ASP A 883 9.70 5.48 -33.43
C ASP A 883 8.34 5.12 -32.80
N ASN A 884 7.66 6.06 -32.13
CA ASN A 884 6.29 5.90 -31.63
C ASN A 884 5.19 6.00 -32.72
N GLY A 885 5.58 6.17 -33.99
CA GLY A 885 4.69 6.28 -35.14
C GLY A 885 4.18 7.69 -35.47
N GLN A 886 4.49 8.70 -34.66
CA GLN A 886 4.14 10.10 -34.97
C GLN A 886 4.89 10.59 -36.21
N THR A 887 4.27 11.48 -36.99
CA THR A 887 4.91 12.12 -38.15
C THR A 887 4.88 13.64 -38.04
N ALA A 888 5.87 14.32 -38.61
CA ALA A 888 5.93 15.77 -38.68
C ALA A 888 6.47 16.22 -40.04
N VAL A 889 5.91 17.30 -40.61
CA VAL A 889 6.43 17.91 -41.84
C VAL A 889 7.17 19.20 -41.48
N TRP A 890 8.39 19.30 -41.97
CA TRP A 890 9.28 20.46 -41.85
C TRP A 890 9.33 21.15 -43.21
N GLN A 891 8.73 22.32 -43.31
CA GLN A 891 8.55 23.01 -44.58
C GLN A 891 9.78 23.84 -44.95
N GLY A 892 10.24 23.74 -46.20
CA GLY A 892 11.37 24.50 -46.71
C GLY A 892 11.12 26.01 -46.73
N GLN A 893 12.12 26.80 -46.35
CA GLN A 893 12.05 28.26 -46.35
C GLN A 893 13.09 28.84 -47.29
N VAL A 894 12.83 30.06 -47.78
CA VAL A 894 13.74 30.81 -48.68
C VAL A 894 15.16 31.01 -48.10
N SER A 895 15.34 30.86 -46.80
CA SER A 895 16.66 30.90 -46.15
C SER A 895 17.45 29.59 -46.22
N GLY A 896 16.83 28.49 -46.67
CA GLY A 896 17.32 27.12 -46.51
C GLY A 896 17.05 26.52 -45.13
N ALA A 897 16.34 27.24 -44.24
CA ALA A 897 15.87 26.73 -42.96
C ALA A 897 14.50 26.04 -43.08
N PHE A 898 14.04 25.42 -41.99
CA PHE A 898 12.76 24.70 -41.98
C PHE A 898 11.77 25.31 -40.97
N GLY A 899 10.50 25.41 -41.37
CA GLY A 899 9.38 25.79 -40.53
C GLY A 899 8.53 24.59 -40.08
N GLY A 900 7.78 24.74 -38.98
CA GLY A 900 6.82 23.73 -38.57
C GLY A 900 5.55 23.74 -39.43
N GLY A 901 5.30 22.66 -40.18
CA GLY A 901 4.07 22.43 -40.94
C GLY A 901 3.00 21.66 -40.14
N ALA A 902 1.75 21.73 -40.59
CA ALA A 902 0.65 20.96 -39.98
C ALA A 902 0.74 19.48 -40.36
N ALA A 903 0.93 18.60 -39.37
CA ALA A 903 0.88 17.16 -39.55
C ALA A 903 -0.57 16.65 -39.48
N ALA A 904 -1.13 16.25 -40.62
CA ALA A 904 -2.31 15.40 -40.64
C ALA A 904 -2.08 14.29 -41.66
N THR A 905 -1.35 13.25 -41.23
CA THR A 905 -1.25 11.98 -41.96
C THR A 905 -2.37 11.05 -41.50
N PRO A 906 -2.94 10.21 -42.38
CA PRO A 906 -3.74 9.06 -41.97
C PRO A 906 -2.90 8.14 -41.06
N SER A 907 -3.52 7.48 -40.06
CA SER A 907 -2.77 6.50 -39.25
C SER A 907 -2.34 5.32 -40.12
N ILE A 908 -1.04 4.99 -40.11
CA ILE A 908 -0.51 3.81 -40.78
C ILE A 908 0.29 2.98 -39.76
N GLY A 909 0.05 1.67 -39.72
CA GLY A 909 0.67 0.79 -38.75
C GLY A 909 2.18 0.61 -38.97
N ALA A 910 2.88 0.05 -37.97
CA ALA A 910 4.32 -0.19 -38.02
C ALA A 910 4.72 -1.20 -39.11
N GLU A 911 3.79 -2.06 -39.52
CA GLU A 911 3.96 -3.05 -40.58
C GLU A 911 3.99 -2.46 -42.00
N TRP A 912 3.91 -1.14 -42.13
CA TRP A 912 4.02 -0.40 -43.39
C TRP A 912 5.32 0.41 -43.44
N THR A 913 6.08 0.14 -44.49
CA THR A 913 7.31 0.85 -44.84
C THR A 913 7.04 1.81 -45.99
N MET A 914 7.52 3.05 -45.89
CA MET A 914 7.47 3.99 -47.02
C MET A 914 8.54 3.59 -48.03
N VAL A 915 8.17 3.46 -49.30
CA VAL A 915 9.03 2.95 -50.38
C VAL A 915 9.25 3.94 -51.53
N GLY A 916 8.62 5.12 -51.48
CA GLY A 916 8.82 6.18 -52.44
C GLY A 916 8.08 7.47 -52.11
N ALA A 917 8.63 8.61 -52.54
CA ALA A 917 7.95 9.89 -52.52
C ALA A 917 8.21 10.62 -53.85
N ALA A 918 7.16 10.99 -54.58
CA ALA A 918 7.22 11.68 -55.86
C ALA A 918 5.81 12.13 -56.29
N ASP A 919 5.68 13.06 -57.24
CA ASP A 919 4.38 13.44 -57.80
C ASP A 919 3.86 12.34 -58.76
N PHE A 920 3.08 11.40 -58.24
CA PHE A 920 2.54 10.28 -59.03
C PHE A 920 1.33 10.68 -59.88
N ASN A 921 0.73 11.84 -59.60
CA ASN A 921 -0.58 12.20 -60.11
C ASN A 921 -0.55 13.44 -61.05
N GLY A 922 0.53 14.22 -61.01
CA GLY A 922 0.85 15.36 -61.85
C GLY A 922 0.24 16.67 -61.37
N ASP A 923 -0.06 16.81 -60.08
CA ASP A 923 -0.66 18.01 -59.50
C ASP A 923 0.37 19.00 -58.91
N GLY A 924 1.66 18.65 -58.96
CA GLY A 924 2.76 19.43 -58.45
C GLY A 924 3.03 19.22 -56.96
N PHE A 925 2.31 18.33 -56.28
CA PHE A 925 2.64 17.92 -54.92
C PHE A 925 3.32 16.55 -54.92
N SER A 926 4.33 16.37 -54.07
CA SER A 926 4.92 15.06 -53.87
C SER A 926 3.96 14.15 -53.09
N ASP A 927 3.63 13.02 -53.67
CA ASP A 927 2.83 11.96 -53.09
C ASP A 927 3.72 10.93 -52.37
N LEU A 928 3.15 10.05 -51.54
CA LEU A 928 3.86 8.98 -50.84
C LEU A 928 3.40 7.60 -51.28
N LEU A 929 4.35 6.67 -51.43
CA LEU A 929 4.10 5.26 -51.73
C LEU A 929 4.53 4.39 -50.54
N TRP A 930 3.65 3.48 -50.16
CA TRP A 930 3.80 2.61 -49.00
C TRP A 930 3.71 1.15 -49.40
N ARG A 931 4.49 0.33 -48.74
CA ARG A 931 4.48 -1.12 -48.87
C ARG A 931 4.37 -1.79 -47.51
N LYS A 932 3.44 -2.72 -47.41
CA LYS A 932 3.26 -3.58 -46.23
C LYS A 932 4.17 -4.81 -46.30
N ASP A 933 4.48 -5.42 -45.17
CA ASP A 933 5.31 -6.64 -45.08
C ASP A 933 4.80 -7.80 -45.94
N ASN A 934 3.48 -7.90 -46.17
CA ASN A 934 2.87 -8.92 -47.02
C ASN A 934 2.88 -8.57 -48.54
N GLY A 935 3.54 -7.48 -48.92
CA GLY A 935 3.62 -7.00 -50.30
C GLY A 935 2.48 -6.09 -50.76
N GLN A 936 1.48 -5.79 -49.90
CA GLN A 936 0.44 -4.82 -50.24
C GLN A 936 1.02 -3.43 -50.50
N ILE A 937 0.52 -2.73 -51.52
CA ILE A 937 0.92 -1.35 -51.86
C ILE A 937 -0.26 -0.40 -51.58
N ALA A 938 0.05 0.76 -51.03
CA ALA A 938 -0.86 1.89 -50.87
C ALA A 938 -0.14 3.18 -51.26
N SER A 939 -0.86 4.21 -51.70
CA SER A 939 -0.29 5.55 -51.86
C SER A 939 -1.12 6.61 -51.16
N TRP A 940 -0.49 7.71 -50.78
CA TRP A 940 -1.13 8.89 -50.23
C TRP A 940 -0.82 10.10 -51.10
N LEU A 941 -1.86 10.85 -51.47
CA LEU A 941 -1.72 12.05 -52.28
C LEU A 941 -1.39 13.26 -51.41
N GLY A 942 -0.49 14.11 -51.89
CA GLY A 942 -0.16 15.40 -51.30
C GLY A 942 -1.35 16.37 -51.31
N GLN A 943 -1.33 17.36 -50.43
CA GLN A 943 -2.35 18.40 -50.34
C GLN A 943 -1.69 19.77 -50.16
N ALA A 944 -2.32 20.82 -50.68
CA ALA A 944 -1.82 22.21 -50.64
C ALA A 944 -1.51 22.78 -49.24
N ASN A 945 -1.87 22.10 -48.16
CA ASN A 945 -1.52 22.47 -46.78
C ASN A 945 -0.31 21.70 -46.23
N GLY A 946 0.35 20.86 -47.03
CA GLY A 946 1.43 19.96 -46.61
C GLY A 946 0.96 18.66 -45.95
N ALA A 947 -0.35 18.37 -45.95
CA ALA A 947 -0.92 17.12 -45.42
C ALA A 947 -1.07 16.07 -46.53
N PHE A 948 -1.48 14.85 -46.14
CA PHE A 948 -1.65 13.74 -47.08
C PHE A 948 -3.05 13.10 -46.95
N ALA A 949 -3.60 12.65 -48.07
CA ALA A 949 -4.86 11.88 -48.11
C ALA A 949 -4.64 10.50 -48.71
N ASN A 950 -5.39 9.50 -48.22
CA ASN A 950 -5.34 8.15 -48.80
C ASN A 950 -5.74 8.17 -50.29
N ASN A 951 -4.94 7.53 -51.15
CA ASN A 951 -5.29 7.30 -52.54
C ASN A 951 -5.97 5.93 -52.72
N PRO A 952 -7.30 5.87 -52.90
CA PRO A 952 -8.00 4.60 -53.14
C PRO A 952 -7.68 4.01 -54.53
N GLY A 953 -7.02 4.76 -55.41
CA GLY A 953 -6.65 4.34 -56.77
C GLY A 953 -5.43 3.41 -56.84
N VAL A 954 -4.68 3.24 -55.74
CA VAL A 954 -3.58 2.29 -55.63
C VAL A 954 -3.97 1.15 -54.69
N SER A 955 -4.18 -0.04 -55.26
CA SER A 955 -4.54 -1.25 -54.53
C SER A 955 -3.97 -2.47 -55.24
N GLY A 956 -3.30 -3.35 -54.49
CA GLY A 956 -2.71 -4.58 -55.02
C GLY A 956 -1.64 -5.15 -54.12
N VAL A 957 -1.18 -6.36 -54.45
CA VAL A 957 -0.06 -7.03 -53.79
C VAL A 957 1.04 -7.22 -54.82
N VAL A 958 2.21 -6.66 -54.56
CA VAL A 958 3.43 -6.93 -55.31
C VAL A 958 4.26 -7.92 -54.48
N PRO A 959 4.52 -9.13 -54.99
CA PRO A 959 5.36 -10.12 -54.30
C PRO A 959 6.71 -9.55 -53.85
N ASN A 960 7.18 -9.96 -52.67
CA ASN A 960 8.35 -9.38 -52.01
C ASN A 960 9.68 -9.65 -52.75
N ASP A 961 9.70 -10.59 -53.67
CA ASP A 961 10.82 -10.83 -54.60
C ASP A 961 10.95 -9.73 -55.66
N TRP A 962 9.97 -8.84 -55.81
CA TRP A 962 10.09 -7.61 -56.60
C TRP A 962 10.44 -6.41 -55.71
N LYS A 963 11.46 -5.64 -56.11
CA LYS A 963 11.99 -4.46 -55.43
C LYS A 963 11.81 -3.23 -56.33
N ILE A 964 11.50 -2.09 -55.72
CA ILE A 964 11.58 -0.81 -56.42
C ILE A 964 13.06 -0.46 -56.55
N VAL A 965 13.47 -0.19 -57.78
CA VAL A 965 14.85 0.13 -58.15
C VAL A 965 15.02 1.63 -58.29
N ASN A 966 14.03 2.31 -58.87
CA ASN A 966 14.04 3.74 -59.08
C ASN A 966 12.59 4.25 -59.22
N ILE A 967 12.36 5.52 -58.90
CA ILE A 967 11.12 6.26 -59.08
C ILE A 967 11.48 7.59 -59.74
N GLY A 968 10.83 7.91 -60.85
CA GLY A 968 11.07 9.15 -61.60
C GLY A 968 10.17 9.24 -62.81
N ASP A 969 10.08 10.40 -63.45
CA ASP A 969 9.35 10.54 -64.72
C ASP A 969 10.20 10.00 -65.87
N PHE A 970 10.01 8.73 -66.23
CA PHE A 970 10.82 8.07 -67.25
C PHE A 970 10.29 8.36 -68.67
N ASN A 971 9.05 8.83 -68.80
CA ASN A 971 8.40 9.04 -70.09
C ASN A 971 8.18 10.53 -70.45
N GLY A 972 8.42 11.44 -69.50
CA GLY A 972 8.34 12.90 -69.64
C GLY A 972 6.90 13.45 -69.61
N ASP A 973 5.95 12.73 -68.99
CA ASP A 973 4.53 13.13 -68.93
C ASP A 973 4.15 13.98 -67.71
N GLY A 974 5.14 14.31 -66.88
CA GLY A 974 5.00 15.10 -65.66
C GLY A 974 4.50 14.29 -64.47
N ARG A 975 4.50 12.96 -64.54
CA ARG A 975 4.15 12.07 -63.42
C ARG A 975 5.26 11.07 -63.18
N ALA A 976 5.52 10.79 -61.91
CA ALA A 976 6.49 9.79 -61.53
C ALA A 976 6.00 8.37 -61.87
N ASP A 977 6.91 7.62 -62.46
CA ASP A 977 6.81 6.20 -62.79
C ASP A 977 7.62 5.36 -61.77
N ILE A 978 7.41 4.05 -61.72
CA ILE A 978 8.16 3.13 -60.84
C ILE A 978 8.88 2.08 -61.68
N PHE A 979 10.17 1.93 -61.44
CA PHE A 979 10.99 0.88 -62.04
C PHE A 979 11.24 -0.25 -61.04
N TRP A 980 10.89 -1.47 -61.42
CA TRP A 980 10.93 -2.67 -60.59
C TRP A 980 11.97 -3.68 -61.08
N ARG A 981 12.51 -4.43 -60.13
CA ARG A 981 13.36 -5.58 -60.40
C ARG A 981 13.03 -6.74 -59.49
N ASN A 982 12.98 -7.94 -60.07
CA ASN A 982 12.86 -9.18 -59.32
C ASN A 982 14.25 -9.66 -58.85
N ASP A 983 14.30 -10.38 -57.73
CA ASP A 983 15.50 -11.03 -57.21
C ASP A 983 16.18 -11.95 -58.24
N ASN A 984 15.42 -12.52 -59.18
CA ASN A 984 15.94 -13.31 -60.31
C ASN A 984 16.53 -12.45 -61.47
N GLY A 985 16.53 -11.13 -61.32
CA GLY A 985 17.06 -10.16 -62.27
C GLY A 985 16.05 -9.61 -63.27
N GLN A 986 14.82 -10.12 -63.36
CA GLN A 986 13.80 -9.61 -64.28
C GLN A 986 13.44 -8.15 -63.99
N LEU A 987 13.14 -7.38 -65.03
CA LEU A 987 12.75 -5.96 -64.93
C LEU A 987 11.29 -5.75 -65.29
N ALA A 988 10.64 -4.77 -64.65
CA ALA A 988 9.31 -4.28 -65.01
C ALA A 988 9.21 -2.78 -64.75
N GLY A 989 8.47 -2.04 -65.57
CA GLY A 989 8.20 -0.61 -65.35
C GLY A 989 6.71 -0.39 -65.10
N TRP A 990 6.36 0.60 -64.30
CA TRP A 990 4.99 1.01 -63.99
C TRP A 990 4.84 2.51 -64.28
N LEU A 991 4.08 2.88 -65.31
CA LEU A 991 3.86 4.28 -65.69
C LEU A 991 2.76 4.93 -64.84
N GLY A 992 2.99 6.15 -64.37
CA GLY A 992 2.04 6.97 -63.62
C GLY A 992 0.78 7.32 -64.43
N LYS A 993 -0.31 7.64 -63.72
CA LYS A 993 -1.60 8.05 -64.32
C LYS A 993 -2.11 9.31 -63.65
N ALA A 994 -2.91 10.07 -64.40
CA ALA A 994 -3.79 11.07 -63.83
C ALA A 994 -4.65 10.43 -62.70
N GLY A 995 -4.50 10.93 -61.47
CA GLY A 995 -5.13 10.38 -60.25
C GLY A 995 -4.23 9.50 -59.36
N GLY A 996 -2.95 9.34 -59.68
CA GLY A 996 -1.93 8.76 -58.80
C GLY A 996 -1.86 7.22 -58.75
N GLY A 997 -2.48 6.55 -59.73
CA GLY A 997 -2.37 5.10 -59.93
C GLY A 997 -1.38 4.74 -61.05
N PHE A 998 -1.11 3.44 -61.27
CA PHE A 998 -0.08 2.99 -62.23
C PHE A 998 -0.61 2.07 -63.35
N ASN A 999 0.06 2.05 -64.50
CA ASN A 999 -0.09 1.08 -65.60
C ASN A 999 1.21 0.29 -65.77
N GLY A 1000 1.15 -0.99 -66.16
CA GLY A 1000 2.36 -1.71 -66.56
C GLY A 1000 2.98 -1.11 -67.83
N ASP A 1001 4.27 -0.80 -67.80
CA ASP A 1001 5.08 -0.41 -68.93
C ASP A 1001 5.50 -1.65 -69.72
N THR A 1002 5.02 -1.76 -70.96
CA THR A 1002 5.38 -2.86 -71.87
C THR A 1002 6.72 -2.64 -72.57
N ALA A 1003 7.33 -1.46 -72.46
CA ALA A 1003 8.64 -1.13 -73.05
C ALA A 1003 9.82 -1.61 -72.20
N VAL A 1004 9.60 -1.84 -70.90
CA VAL A 1004 10.60 -2.40 -69.98
C VAL A 1004 10.60 -3.93 -70.03
N GLY A 1005 11.75 -4.53 -70.34
CA GLY A 1005 11.96 -5.98 -70.27
C GLY A 1005 13.44 -6.38 -70.35
N GLY A 1006 13.77 -7.58 -69.87
CA GLY A 1006 15.15 -8.10 -69.82
C GLY A 1006 15.54 -8.64 -68.44
N THR A 1007 16.82 -8.95 -68.25
CA THR A 1007 17.38 -9.45 -66.98
C THR A 1007 18.72 -8.78 -66.65
N VAL A 1008 18.90 -8.33 -65.41
CA VAL A 1008 20.15 -7.78 -64.87
C VAL A 1008 20.64 -8.65 -63.70
N SER A 1009 21.92 -9.07 -63.70
CA SER A 1009 22.52 -9.92 -62.65
C SER A 1009 22.57 -9.22 -61.29
N ALA A 1010 22.42 -9.96 -60.19
CA ALA A 1010 22.36 -9.46 -58.80
C ALA A 1010 23.56 -8.58 -58.40
N ASP A 1011 24.72 -8.79 -59.03
CA ASP A 1011 25.99 -8.09 -58.74
C ASP A 1011 26.04 -6.63 -59.27
N TRP A 1012 24.92 -6.14 -59.79
CA TRP A 1012 24.72 -4.76 -60.26
C TRP A 1012 23.66 -4.08 -59.41
N TRP A 1013 23.94 -2.87 -58.96
CA TRP A 1013 23.01 -2.04 -58.20
C TRP A 1013 22.92 -0.66 -58.85
N THR A 1014 21.73 -0.06 -58.78
CA THR A 1014 21.45 1.28 -59.32
C THR A 1014 21.63 2.32 -58.22
N ILE A 1015 21.91 3.54 -58.63
CA ILE A 1015 21.65 4.75 -57.84
C ILE A 1015 20.54 5.49 -58.56
#